data_AF-A0A955VP46-F1
#
_entry.id   AF-A0A955VP46-F1
#
_cell.length_a   1.000
_cell.length_b   1.000
_cell.length_c   1.000
_cell.angle_alpha   90.00
_cell.angle_beta   90.00
_cell.angle_gamma   90.00
#
_symmetry.space_group_name_H-M   'P 1'
#
loop_
_entity.id
_entity.type
_entity.pdbx_description
1 polymer ?
#
loop_
_entity_poly.entity_id
_entity_poly.type
_entity_poly.pdbx_seq_one_letter_code
_entity_poly.pdbx_strand_id
1 'polypeptide(L)'
;MSDEPKIYRAQTDLEVIEAIAQGGMGRILRVKDHAVGREIALKVLAVDPEKEPVVLHRFLQEARITGMLEHPNIVPVHHVGVTASGEHFFTMKFVQGESLGEITAFLRKGLLRARERYSRMRLLNILSSVCMAIHYAHSKAVIHRDLKPHNIMVGEFGEVLVMDWGLAKELSEQEEERGDEHARIIALDEVDDPFATQSGVIFGTPAYMAPEQAIGRADTIDRATDIFSLGAILYEMLTFHPPFPGRLDRQNLHHIVHDDPPAPSTRAPMNQIPAELEAICQKAMAKTKEGRYATAADLASAIEAYLEGTKEATRREREALIRTQQGNRYLEWFERLSAYEALVESELTAHWSIAGTSAMMEDKREFWSLEDLRKRLVRYSAQLFSLAERRYSQALGECPTFVAARSALAKMYWHRYEQALALRDEVQSITYANLVLQVDDGYFAARMSERCRLSVAVSPSGSRVSIYALQEVDRQWQPAVAVADGPSPLLDVELARGRYVIRAQKAGYIPTIQPLTVDRPVEWIEAITLYRKRDIGHGFCYVPAGEVMLGGDPLVPGNQKRKLYVPDFFIARFPVSIEEYYAFLVSISSEAPAELALHMPTVRVAGEPLFELDPQNGTPRLNTRLLGDESRATATPVFGVSWSSAEAFCRWRSENDGVPCRLPTSTEWEKAARGADGRVYPWGDSFDPLFCDSRLSNSQGTMPLAFEEMKADRSVYGVRSLAGGVREWCIDWYDEAAGIRQQRGGAWNLPAVFCRASFADGSPESAGFASNGFRLCRPVKLDLAIPEYVSDASSSRAGKRRATGVSGEARQLFDFDRFQSVLRRVKEEILAPDRVEQETATTAPPVEDDTAPRAGRERGLLQQLLEQHQTRTYDQESMLRKVTNWVALDDSEPDDHKTARERRLNQLPEGETEPARRADEDGEA
;
A
#
# COMPACT_ATOMS: atom_id res chain seq x y z
N MET A 1 -53.10 12.97 -75.12
CA MET A 1 -53.31 11.54 -74.82
C MET A 1 -53.48 11.41 -73.33
N SER A 2 -54.42 10.58 -72.86
CA SER A 2 -54.57 10.26 -71.45
C SER A 2 -53.69 9.06 -71.12
N ASP A 3 -52.56 9.28 -70.45
CA ASP A 3 -51.73 8.19 -69.94
C ASP A 3 -52.41 7.59 -68.69
N GLU A 4 -53.26 6.58 -68.92
CA GLU A 4 -53.77 5.74 -67.86
C GLU A 4 -52.61 4.97 -67.18
N PRO A 5 -52.63 4.82 -65.85
CA PRO A 5 -51.54 4.16 -65.13
C PRO A 5 -51.44 2.69 -65.54
N LYS A 6 -50.30 2.29 -66.11
CA LYS A 6 -50.01 0.90 -66.48
C LYS A 6 -49.83 0.05 -65.22
N ILE A 7 -50.88 -0.64 -64.80
CA ILE A 7 -50.84 -1.60 -63.69
C ILE A 7 -50.19 -2.90 -64.18
N TYR A 8 -48.94 -3.13 -63.77
CA TYR A 8 -48.25 -4.39 -63.99
C TYR A 8 -48.67 -5.41 -62.92
N ARG A 9 -49.15 -6.59 -63.34
CA ARG A 9 -49.43 -7.73 -62.45
C ARG A 9 -48.31 -8.76 -62.59
N ALA A 10 -47.53 -8.94 -61.53
CA ALA A 10 -46.56 -10.03 -61.42
C ALA A 10 -47.25 -11.31 -60.90
N GLN A 11 -46.71 -12.47 -61.25
CA GLN A 11 -47.14 -13.77 -60.75
C GLN A 11 -45.98 -14.39 -59.97
N THR A 12 -46.15 -14.53 -58.65
CA THR A 12 -45.10 -15.04 -57.74
C THR A 12 -45.11 -16.57 -57.69
N ASP A 13 -43.95 -17.18 -57.93
CA ASP A 13 -43.74 -18.62 -57.79
C ASP A 13 -43.15 -18.93 -56.40
N LEU A 14 -43.96 -19.58 -55.54
CA LEU A 14 -43.69 -19.77 -54.11
C LEU A 14 -43.85 -21.26 -53.72
N GLU A 15 -42.74 -21.94 -53.43
CA GLU A 15 -42.72 -23.33 -52.93
C GLU A 15 -42.82 -23.34 -51.40
N VAL A 16 -43.78 -24.07 -50.82
CA VAL A 16 -43.92 -24.20 -49.36
C VAL A 16 -42.91 -25.22 -48.82
N ILE A 17 -42.06 -24.78 -47.88
CA ILE A 17 -41.06 -25.63 -47.22
C ILE A 17 -41.67 -26.26 -45.96
N GLU A 18 -42.17 -25.44 -45.04
CA GLU A 18 -42.69 -25.87 -43.74
C GLU A 18 -43.69 -24.87 -43.15
N ALA A 19 -44.49 -25.30 -42.16
CA ALA A 19 -45.33 -24.41 -41.37
C ALA A 19 -44.57 -23.96 -40.12
N ILE A 20 -44.39 -22.64 -39.96
CA ILE A 20 -43.70 -22.02 -38.83
C ILE A 20 -44.66 -21.91 -37.63
N ALA A 21 -45.87 -21.41 -37.86
CA ALA A 21 -46.86 -21.18 -36.81
C ALA A 21 -48.30 -21.17 -37.35
N GLN A 22 -49.27 -21.43 -36.47
CA GLN A 22 -50.70 -21.29 -36.75
C GLN A 22 -51.35 -20.48 -35.62
N GLY A 23 -52.02 -19.38 -35.97
CA GLY A 23 -52.71 -18.49 -35.03
C GLY A 23 -54.15 -18.20 -35.46
N GLY A 24 -54.90 -17.49 -34.61
CA GLY A 24 -56.35 -17.32 -34.78
C GLY A 24 -56.81 -16.62 -36.06
N MET A 25 -55.96 -15.82 -36.70
CA MET A 25 -56.27 -15.12 -37.96
C MET A 25 -55.53 -15.70 -39.19
N GLY A 26 -54.59 -16.63 -39.02
CA GLY A 26 -53.75 -17.06 -40.14
C GLY A 26 -52.68 -18.11 -39.80
N ARG A 27 -52.14 -18.72 -40.86
CA ARG A 27 -50.97 -19.62 -40.81
C ARG A 27 -49.74 -18.89 -41.35
N ILE A 28 -48.59 -19.07 -40.69
CA ILE A 28 -47.29 -18.56 -41.14
C ILE A 28 -46.49 -19.75 -41.69
N LEU A 29 -46.12 -19.68 -42.96
CA LEU A 29 -45.37 -20.70 -43.68
C LEU A 29 -43.99 -20.17 -44.06
N ARG A 30 -42.96 -21.02 -44.02
CA ARG A 30 -41.66 -20.75 -44.64
C ARG A 30 -41.77 -21.16 -46.10
N VAL A 31 -41.50 -20.25 -47.03
CA VAL A 31 -41.61 -20.51 -48.46
C VAL A 31 -40.38 -20.05 -49.22
N LYS A 32 -40.10 -20.70 -50.35
CA LYS A 32 -39.04 -20.34 -51.28
C LYS A 32 -39.63 -19.55 -52.44
N ASP A 33 -39.14 -18.32 -52.57
CA ASP A 33 -39.37 -17.41 -53.69
C ASP A 33 -38.41 -17.80 -54.82
N HIS A 34 -38.91 -18.52 -55.84
CA HIS A 34 -38.08 -18.97 -56.95
C HIS A 34 -37.74 -17.85 -57.94
N ALA A 35 -38.52 -16.77 -57.97
CA ALA A 35 -38.26 -15.62 -58.84
C ALA A 35 -37.08 -14.77 -58.36
N VAL A 36 -36.87 -14.67 -57.04
CA VAL A 36 -35.73 -13.97 -56.42
C VAL A 36 -34.65 -14.93 -55.90
N GLY A 37 -34.97 -16.21 -55.72
CA GLY A 37 -34.02 -17.26 -55.28
C GLY A 37 -33.77 -17.29 -53.76
N ARG A 38 -34.76 -16.94 -52.95
CA ARG A 38 -34.62 -16.72 -51.48
C ARG A 38 -35.71 -17.39 -50.66
N GLU A 39 -35.50 -17.50 -49.35
CA GLU A 39 -36.56 -17.86 -48.39
C GLU A 39 -37.26 -16.62 -47.84
N ILE A 40 -38.59 -16.70 -47.67
CA ILE A 40 -39.44 -15.65 -47.10
C ILE A 40 -40.53 -16.28 -46.22
N ALA A 41 -41.07 -15.49 -45.29
CA ALA A 41 -42.23 -15.88 -44.50
C ALA A 41 -43.52 -15.47 -45.23
N LEU A 42 -44.47 -16.39 -45.33
CA LEU A 42 -45.77 -16.21 -45.96
C LEU A 42 -46.87 -16.30 -44.90
N LYS A 43 -47.54 -15.20 -44.58
CA LYS A 43 -48.76 -15.21 -43.76
C LYS A 43 -49.95 -15.43 -44.70
N VAL A 44 -50.78 -16.43 -44.42
CA VAL A 44 -51.99 -16.76 -45.19
C VAL A 44 -53.21 -16.70 -44.27
N LEU A 45 -54.27 -16.03 -44.71
CA LEU A 45 -55.57 -15.97 -44.02
C LEU A 45 -56.12 -17.39 -43.82
N ALA A 46 -56.46 -17.76 -42.58
CA ALA A 46 -56.91 -19.12 -42.24
C ALA A 46 -58.44 -19.26 -42.11
N VAL A 47 -59.18 -18.18 -42.36
CA VAL A 47 -60.65 -18.12 -42.29
C VAL A 47 -61.25 -17.81 -43.65
N ASP A 48 -62.51 -18.17 -43.84
CA ASP A 48 -63.28 -17.88 -45.04
C ASP A 48 -63.58 -16.36 -45.11
N PRO A 49 -63.04 -15.63 -46.12
CA PRO A 49 -63.18 -14.17 -46.20
C PRO A 49 -64.62 -13.70 -46.44
N GLU A 50 -65.53 -14.54 -46.95
CA GLU A 50 -66.94 -14.19 -47.10
C GLU A 50 -67.71 -14.29 -45.78
N LYS A 51 -67.21 -15.10 -44.82
CA LYS A 51 -67.82 -15.29 -43.50
C LYS A 51 -67.24 -14.36 -42.44
N GLU A 52 -65.95 -14.02 -42.55
CA GLU A 52 -65.20 -13.24 -41.57
C GLU A 52 -64.56 -11.96 -42.19
N PRO A 53 -65.36 -11.04 -42.78
CA PRO A 53 -64.84 -9.87 -43.49
C PRO A 53 -64.03 -8.91 -42.58
N VAL A 54 -64.32 -8.90 -41.27
CA VAL A 54 -63.56 -8.15 -40.26
C VAL A 54 -62.13 -8.69 -40.12
N VAL A 55 -61.97 -10.02 -40.16
CA VAL A 55 -60.66 -10.67 -40.06
C VAL A 55 -59.85 -10.44 -41.34
N LEU A 56 -60.49 -10.50 -42.51
CA LEU A 56 -59.87 -10.08 -43.78
C LEU A 56 -59.40 -8.63 -43.74
N HIS A 57 -60.23 -7.70 -43.24
CA HIS A 57 -59.87 -6.28 -43.15
C HIS A 57 -58.61 -6.09 -42.28
N ARG A 58 -58.59 -6.66 -41.07
CA ARG A 58 -57.42 -6.62 -40.16
C ARG A 58 -56.18 -7.24 -40.78
N PHE A 59 -56.32 -8.37 -41.48
CA PHE A 59 -55.20 -9.05 -42.17
C PHE A 59 -54.56 -8.17 -43.26
N LEU A 60 -55.37 -7.46 -44.05
CA LEU A 60 -54.88 -6.52 -45.06
C LEU A 60 -54.36 -5.21 -44.44
N GLN A 61 -54.94 -4.76 -43.33
CA GLN A 61 -54.50 -3.59 -42.57
C GLN A 61 -53.12 -3.82 -41.93
N GLU A 62 -52.88 -4.99 -41.32
CA GLU A 62 -51.57 -5.41 -40.82
C GLU A 62 -50.51 -5.37 -41.93
N ALA A 63 -50.81 -5.97 -43.09
CA ALA A 63 -49.91 -6.01 -44.23
C ALA A 63 -49.58 -4.59 -44.76
N ARG A 64 -50.58 -3.71 -44.80
CA ARG A 64 -50.43 -2.31 -45.23
C ARG A 64 -49.63 -1.48 -44.23
N ILE A 65 -49.96 -1.53 -42.94
CA ILE A 65 -49.25 -0.78 -41.89
C ILE A 65 -47.78 -1.23 -41.84
N THR A 66 -47.54 -2.55 -41.78
CA THR A 66 -46.17 -3.10 -41.75
C THR A 66 -45.40 -2.73 -43.02
N GLY A 67 -46.05 -2.78 -44.20
CA GLY A 67 -45.44 -2.40 -45.48
C GLY A 67 -45.16 -0.89 -45.64
N MET A 68 -45.82 -0.02 -44.88
CA MET A 68 -45.55 1.43 -44.85
C MET A 68 -44.42 1.81 -43.87
N LEU A 69 -43.99 0.90 -43.00
CA LEU A 69 -43.01 1.15 -41.92
C LEU A 69 -41.59 0.70 -42.31
N GLU A 70 -41.02 1.33 -43.33
CA GLU A 70 -39.63 1.11 -43.75
C GLU A 70 -38.63 1.58 -42.66
N HIS A 71 -38.10 0.65 -41.86
CA HIS A 71 -37.10 0.90 -40.82
C HIS A 71 -36.22 -0.35 -40.61
N PRO A 72 -34.89 -0.24 -40.37
CA PRO A 72 -34.01 -1.40 -40.21
C PRO A 72 -34.38 -2.34 -39.05
N ASN A 73 -35.17 -1.86 -38.08
CA ASN A 73 -35.65 -2.65 -36.95
C ASN A 73 -37.16 -2.99 -37.00
N ILE A 74 -37.80 -2.90 -38.17
CA ILE A 74 -39.18 -3.35 -38.43
C ILE A 74 -39.14 -4.40 -39.55
N VAL A 75 -39.94 -5.46 -39.45
CA VAL A 75 -39.95 -6.50 -40.49
C VAL A 75 -40.54 -5.97 -41.82
N PRO A 76 -39.82 -6.02 -42.95
CA PRO A 76 -40.35 -5.54 -44.22
C PRO A 76 -41.32 -6.55 -44.84
N VAL A 77 -42.50 -6.06 -45.25
CA VAL A 77 -43.40 -6.76 -46.18
C VAL A 77 -42.81 -6.70 -47.59
N HIS A 78 -43.02 -7.73 -48.40
CA HIS A 78 -42.47 -7.89 -49.74
C HIS A 78 -43.54 -7.98 -50.83
N HIS A 79 -44.68 -8.60 -50.53
CA HIS A 79 -45.81 -8.69 -51.46
C HIS A 79 -47.12 -8.92 -50.70
N VAL A 80 -48.24 -8.51 -51.29
CA VAL A 80 -49.61 -8.82 -50.83
C VAL A 80 -50.38 -9.33 -52.03
N GLY A 81 -51.10 -10.45 -51.89
CA GLY A 81 -51.74 -11.13 -53.01
C GLY A 81 -52.85 -12.09 -52.60
N VAL A 82 -53.37 -12.79 -53.60
CA VAL A 82 -54.40 -13.83 -53.45
C VAL A 82 -53.97 -15.05 -54.27
N THR A 83 -54.07 -16.24 -53.70
CA THR A 83 -53.71 -17.49 -54.38
C THR A 83 -54.72 -17.85 -55.48
N ALA A 84 -54.36 -18.82 -56.33
CA ALA A 84 -55.31 -19.43 -57.26
C ALA A 84 -56.48 -20.17 -56.55
N SER A 85 -56.35 -20.48 -55.25
CA SER A 85 -57.41 -21.01 -54.38
C SER A 85 -58.29 -19.93 -53.72
N GLY A 86 -58.02 -18.63 -53.93
CA GLY A 86 -58.75 -17.52 -53.32
C GLY A 86 -58.27 -17.11 -51.91
N GLU A 87 -57.26 -17.80 -51.38
CA GLU A 87 -56.69 -17.52 -50.06
C GLU A 87 -55.86 -16.23 -50.11
N HIS A 88 -56.16 -15.27 -49.24
CA HIS A 88 -55.42 -14.01 -49.17
C HIS A 88 -54.11 -14.20 -48.40
N PHE A 89 -53.02 -13.61 -48.91
CA PHE A 89 -51.69 -13.76 -48.34
C PHE A 89 -50.87 -12.47 -48.38
N PHE A 90 -49.86 -12.40 -47.52
CA PHE A 90 -48.74 -11.49 -47.70
C PHE A 90 -47.42 -12.16 -47.36
N THR A 91 -46.33 -11.70 -47.97
CA THR A 91 -44.98 -12.17 -47.69
C THR A 91 -44.15 -11.10 -47.00
N MET A 92 -43.22 -11.53 -46.15
CA MET A 92 -42.30 -10.68 -45.41
C MET A 92 -40.94 -11.37 -45.26
N LYS A 93 -39.91 -10.65 -44.81
CA LYS A 93 -38.60 -11.24 -44.51
C LYS A 93 -38.75 -12.44 -43.55
N PHE A 94 -38.16 -13.58 -43.90
CA PHE A 94 -37.93 -14.68 -42.96
C PHE A 94 -36.75 -14.31 -42.05
N VAL A 95 -36.91 -14.48 -40.74
CA VAL A 95 -35.91 -14.08 -39.72
C VAL A 95 -35.37 -15.34 -39.05
N GLN A 96 -34.10 -15.65 -39.29
CA GLN A 96 -33.41 -16.78 -38.65
C GLN A 96 -32.82 -16.29 -37.32
N GLY A 97 -33.46 -16.65 -36.21
CA GLY A 97 -33.14 -16.13 -34.88
C GLY A 97 -34.04 -16.64 -33.77
N GLU A 98 -33.86 -16.09 -32.57
CA GLU A 98 -34.62 -16.40 -31.36
C GLU A 98 -35.52 -15.19 -31.03
N SER A 99 -36.76 -15.40 -30.58
CA SER A 99 -37.56 -14.29 -30.05
C SER A 99 -37.03 -13.84 -28.68
N LEU A 100 -37.24 -12.57 -28.32
CA LEU A 100 -36.86 -12.08 -26.98
C LEU A 100 -37.61 -12.82 -25.85
N GLY A 101 -38.82 -13.35 -26.13
CA GLY A 101 -39.56 -14.24 -25.23
C GLY A 101 -38.84 -15.57 -24.96
N GLU A 102 -38.27 -16.18 -26.00
CA GLU A 102 -37.45 -17.39 -25.85
C GLU A 102 -36.13 -17.09 -25.13
N ILE A 103 -35.44 -16.01 -25.51
CA ILE A 103 -34.18 -15.56 -24.88
C ILE A 103 -34.38 -15.33 -23.37
N THR A 104 -35.43 -14.59 -22.97
CA THR A 104 -35.74 -14.35 -21.55
C THR A 104 -36.18 -15.63 -20.84
N ALA A 105 -36.88 -16.55 -21.50
CA ALA A 105 -37.19 -17.87 -20.95
C ALA A 105 -35.94 -18.78 -20.78
N PHE A 106 -34.95 -18.70 -21.68
CA PHE A 106 -33.67 -19.42 -21.55
C PHE A 106 -32.81 -18.85 -20.41
N LEU A 107 -32.80 -17.52 -20.24
CA LEU A 107 -32.14 -16.84 -19.13
C LEU A 107 -32.81 -17.16 -17.78
N ARG A 108 -34.15 -17.19 -17.72
CA ARG A 108 -34.96 -17.66 -16.57
C ARG A 108 -34.61 -19.09 -16.18
N LYS A 109 -34.45 -19.98 -17.17
CA LYS A 109 -34.01 -21.38 -16.98
C LYS A 109 -32.52 -21.52 -16.61
N GLY A 110 -31.76 -20.42 -16.57
CA GLY A 110 -30.34 -20.42 -16.19
C GLY A 110 -29.39 -21.04 -17.23
N LEU A 111 -29.81 -21.18 -18.49
CA LEU A 111 -29.00 -21.84 -19.52
C LEU A 111 -27.70 -21.06 -19.78
N LEU A 112 -26.54 -21.72 -19.61
CA LEU A 112 -25.22 -21.08 -19.70
C LEU A 112 -25.00 -20.39 -21.05
N ARG A 113 -25.28 -21.07 -22.16
CA ARG A 113 -25.17 -20.51 -23.53
C ARG A 113 -25.98 -19.21 -23.70
N ALA A 114 -27.17 -19.11 -23.09
CA ALA A 114 -27.98 -17.90 -23.15
C ALA A 114 -27.36 -16.77 -22.32
N ARG A 115 -26.81 -17.06 -21.13
CA ARG A 115 -26.08 -16.08 -20.30
C ARG A 115 -24.78 -15.59 -20.95
N GLU A 116 -24.13 -16.44 -21.76
CA GLU A 116 -22.95 -16.08 -22.54
C GLU A 116 -23.31 -15.25 -23.79
N ARG A 117 -24.35 -15.63 -24.55
CA ARG A 117 -24.80 -14.94 -25.77
C ARG A 117 -25.49 -13.60 -25.48
N TYR A 118 -26.23 -13.49 -24.38
CA TYR A 118 -27.10 -12.37 -24.04
C TYR A 118 -26.75 -11.74 -22.69
N SER A 119 -25.65 -10.97 -22.67
CA SER A 119 -25.30 -10.11 -21.53
C SER A 119 -26.31 -8.96 -21.35
N ARG A 120 -26.37 -8.36 -20.15
CA ARG A 120 -27.24 -7.21 -19.85
C ARG A 120 -27.03 -6.06 -20.85
N MET A 121 -25.78 -5.77 -21.25
CA MET A 121 -25.46 -4.76 -22.25
C MET A 121 -26.11 -5.09 -23.61
N ARG A 122 -26.10 -6.36 -24.03
CA ARG A 122 -26.74 -6.79 -25.30
C ARG A 122 -28.26 -6.67 -25.23
N LEU A 123 -28.88 -7.05 -24.11
CA LEU A 123 -30.33 -6.90 -23.90
C LEU A 123 -30.76 -5.42 -23.96
N LEU A 124 -29.99 -4.54 -23.33
CA LEU A 124 -30.25 -3.09 -23.36
C LEU A 124 -30.06 -2.48 -24.76
N ASN A 125 -29.04 -2.91 -25.51
CA ASN A 125 -28.89 -2.53 -26.93
C ASN A 125 -30.09 -2.99 -27.78
N ILE A 126 -30.55 -4.24 -27.59
CA ILE A 126 -31.75 -4.78 -28.26
C ILE A 126 -32.97 -3.91 -27.94
N LEU A 127 -33.14 -3.50 -26.68
CA LEU A 127 -34.24 -2.62 -26.29
C LEU A 127 -34.13 -1.22 -26.92
N SER A 128 -32.94 -0.62 -27.01
CA SER A 128 -32.78 0.68 -27.69
C SER A 128 -33.20 0.58 -29.16
N SER A 129 -32.75 -0.46 -29.89
CA SER A 129 -33.19 -0.70 -31.28
C SER A 129 -34.71 -0.83 -31.43
N VAL A 130 -35.39 -1.47 -30.47
CA VAL A 130 -36.86 -1.55 -30.43
C VAL A 130 -37.49 -0.19 -30.10
N CYS A 131 -36.93 0.55 -29.14
CA CYS A 131 -37.39 1.91 -28.82
C CYS A 131 -37.33 2.85 -30.03
N MET A 132 -36.27 2.76 -30.83
CA MET A 132 -36.13 3.54 -32.07
C MET A 132 -37.11 3.09 -33.17
N ALA A 133 -37.38 1.79 -33.30
CA ALA A 133 -38.43 1.28 -34.20
C ALA A 133 -39.83 1.81 -33.82
N ILE A 134 -40.16 1.79 -32.53
CA ILE A 134 -41.43 2.30 -32.02
C ILE A 134 -41.52 3.82 -32.16
N HIS A 135 -40.44 4.57 -31.90
CA HIS A 135 -40.39 6.00 -32.15
C HIS A 135 -40.60 6.35 -33.63
N TYR A 136 -40.02 5.56 -34.54
CA TYR A 136 -40.25 5.72 -35.97
C TYR A 136 -41.72 5.49 -36.34
N ALA A 137 -42.36 4.42 -35.84
CA ALA A 137 -43.79 4.18 -36.06
C ALA A 137 -44.66 5.32 -35.48
N HIS A 138 -44.34 5.83 -34.29
CA HIS A 138 -45.01 7.01 -33.71
C HIS A 138 -44.85 8.26 -34.59
N SER A 139 -43.70 8.45 -35.24
CA SER A 139 -43.48 9.53 -36.22
C SER A 139 -44.32 9.39 -37.50
N LYS A 140 -44.81 8.18 -37.79
CA LYS A 140 -45.75 7.85 -38.87
C LYS A 140 -47.20 7.77 -38.39
N ALA A 141 -47.49 8.27 -37.18
CA ALA A 141 -48.81 8.24 -36.56
C ALA A 141 -49.36 6.83 -36.27
N VAL A 142 -48.51 5.79 -36.18
CA VAL A 142 -48.88 4.40 -35.89
C VAL A 142 -48.50 4.01 -34.45
N ILE A 143 -49.44 3.49 -33.68
CA ILE A 143 -49.24 2.90 -32.33
C ILE A 143 -49.28 1.37 -32.43
N HIS A 144 -48.37 0.64 -31.77
CA HIS A 144 -48.24 -0.84 -31.88
C HIS A 144 -49.30 -1.61 -31.05
N ARG A 145 -49.56 -1.17 -29.81
CA ARG A 145 -50.60 -1.67 -28.87
C ARG A 145 -50.44 -3.10 -28.32
N ASP A 146 -49.67 -4.00 -28.93
CA ASP A 146 -49.39 -5.35 -28.37
C ASP A 146 -47.89 -5.69 -28.38
N LEU A 147 -47.09 -4.71 -27.96
CA LEU A 147 -45.65 -4.86 -27.88
C LEU A 147 -45.26 -5.77 -26.70
N LYS A 148 -44.57 -6.86 -27.02
CA LYS A 148 -44.18 -7.91 -26.07
C LYS A 148 -42.92 -8.64 -26.53
N PRO A 149 -42.19 -9.36 -25.65
CA PRO A 149 -40.95 -10.06 -26.02
C PRO A 149 -41.10 -11.09 -27.16
N HIS A 150 -42.28 -11.66 -27.37
CA HIS A 150 -42.53 -12.61 -28.46
C HIS A 150 -42.68 -11.93 -29.84
N ASN A 151 -42.94 -10.61 -29.87
CA ASN A 151 -43.07 -9.82 -31.10
C ASN A 151 -41.76 -9.07 -31.44
N ILE A 152 -40.65 -9.47 -30.84
CA ILE A 152 -39.30 -8.95 -31.08
C ILE A 152 -38.40 -10.15 -31.44
N MET A 153 -37.99 -10.24 -32.69
CA MET A 153 -37.05 -11.26 -33.17
C MET A 153 -35.61 -10.75 -33.09
N VAL A 154 -34.69 -11.59 -32.64
CA VAL A 154 -33.25 -11.32 -32.61
C VAL A 154 -32.52 -12.32 -33.50
N GLY A 155 -32.09 -11.88 -34.67
CA GLY A 155 -31.40 -12.71 -35.66
C GLY A 155 -29.96 -13.05 -35.26
N GLU A 156 -29.40 -14.10 -35.85
CA GLU A 156 -28.11 -14.66 -35.41
C GLU A 156 -26.95 -13.64 -35.41
N PHE A 157 -26.91 -12.78 -36.44
CA PHE A 157 -25.93 -11.72 -36.64
C PHE A 157 -26.20 -10.45 -35.82
N GLY A 158 -27.18 -10.47 -34.91
CA GLY A 158 -27.51 -9.34 -34.03
C GLY A 158 -28.52 -8.34 -34.59
N GLU A 159 -29.16 -8.64 -35.71
CA GLU A 159 -30.34 -7.88 -36.16
C GLU A 159 -31.50 -8.02 -35.17
N VAL A 160 -32.29 -6.96 -35.04
CA VAL A 160 -33.43 -6.87 -34.12
C VAL A 160 -34.63 -6.35 -34.89
N LEU A 161 -35.74 -7.09 -34.91
CA LEU A 161 -36.91 -6.79 -35.74
C LEU A 161 -38.20 -6.85 -34.91
N VAL A 162 -38.98 -5.76 -34.96
CA VAL A 162 -40.34 -5.69 -34.42
C VAL A 162 -41.32 -6.30 -35.43
N MET A 163 -42.17 -7.20 -34.92
CA MET A 163 -43.10 -8.05 -35.66
C MET A 163 -44.56 -7.76 -35.28
N ASP A 164 -45.49 -8.32 -36.06
CA ASP A 164 -46.91 -8.51 -35.70
C ASP A 164 -47.64 -7.21 -35.30
N TRP A 165 -47.90 -6.37 -36.30
CA TRP A 165 -48.64 -5.10 -36.19
C TRP A 165 -50.17 -5.30 -36.26
N GLY A 166 -50.68 -6.51 -36.00
CA GLY A 166 -52.09 -6.89 -36.22
C GLY A 166 -53.11 -6.18 -35.31
N LEU A 167 -52.66 -5.44 -34.30
CA LEU A 167 -53.47 -4.60 -33.41
C LEU A 167 -53.10 -3.11 -33.48
N ALA A 168 -52.27 -2.71 -34.45
CA ALA A 168 -51.80 -1.35 -34.58
C ALA A 168 -52.92 -0.36 -34.98
N LYS A 169 -52.86 0.87 -34.47
CA LYS A 169 -53.78 1.97 -34.85
C LYS A 169 -53.03 3.10 -35.55
N GLU A 170 -53.56 3.53 -36.69
CA GLU A 170 -53.21 4.79 -37.35
C GLU A 170 -53.98 5.95 -36.68
N LEU A 171 -53.34 7.09 -36.42
CA LEU A 171 -53.95 8.28 -35.85
C LEU A 171 -54.28 9.28 -36.97
N SER A 172 -55.37 9.03 -37.70
CA SER A 172 -55.83 9.92 -38.76
C SER A 172 -56.97 10.84 -38.29
N GLU A 173 -56.95 12.12 -38.71
CA GLU A 173 -57.97 13.12 -38.37
C GLU A 173 -59.34 12.85 -39.03
N GLN A 174 -59.48 11.79 -39.84
CA GLN A 174 -60.69 11.47 -40.60
C GLN A 174 -61.51 10.30 -40.02
N GLU A 175 -61.03 9.64 -38.96
CA GLU A 175 -61.69 8.47 -38.37
C GLU A 175 -62.51 8.78 -37.11
N GLU A 176 -62.41 9.98 -36.52
CA GLU A 176 -63.21 10.35 -35.33
C GLU A 176 -64.72 10.39 -35.59
N GLU A 177 -65.16 10.60 -36.85
CA GLU A 177 -66.58 10.52 -37.24
C GLU A 177 -67.08 9.10 -37.57
N ARG A 178 -66.21 8.08 -37.54
CA ARG A 178 -66.56 6.68 -37.82
C ARG A 178 -66.10 5.78 -36.67
N GLY A 179 -66.95 5.66 -35.66
CA GLY A 179 -66.76 4.72 -34.55
C GLY A 179 -66.46 3.30 -35.02
N ASP A 180 -65.49 2.65 -34.37
CA ASP A 180 -64.93 1.34 -34.75
C ASP A 180 -65.88 0.16 -34.41
N GLU A 181 -67.02 0.13 -35.11
CA GLU A 181 -68.15 -0.77 -34.87
C GLU A 181 -67.83 -2.26 -35.18
N HIS A 182 -66.68 -2.51 -35.81
CA HIS A 182 -66.22 -3.85 -36.21
C HIS A 182 -65.33 -4.51 -35.14
N ALA A 183 -65.12 -3.87 -33.99
CA ALA A 183 -64.37 -4.42 -32.87
C ALA A 183 -65.15 -5.49 -32.07
N ARG A 184 -65.15 -6.73 -32.58
CA ARG A 184 -65.26 -7.97 -31.77
C ARG A 184 -63.95 -8.76 -32.00
N ILE A 185 -63.36 -9.54 -31.11
CA ILE A 185 -63.77 -10.46 -30.01
C ILE A 185 -62.79 -10.14 -28.84
N ILE A 186 -63.11 -10.20 -27.54
CA ILE A 186 -63.74 -11.27 -26.75
C ILE A 186 -65.10 -10.88 -26.20
N ALA A 187 -66.11 -11.73 -26.42
CA ALA A 187 -67.28 -11.78 -25.56
C ALA A 187 -66.96 -12.68 -24.36
N LEU A 188 -67.23 -12.19 -23.14
CA LEU A 188 -67.29 -13.05 -21.96
C LEU A 188 -68.68 -13.69 -21.94
N ASP A 189 -68.78 -14.90 -22.51
CA ASP A 189 -70.01 -15.68 -22.39
C ASP A 189 -70.18 -16.14 -20.92
N GLU A 190 -71.41 -15.95 -20.42
CA GLU A 190 -71.94 -16.47 -19.14
C GLU A 190 -71.20 -16.07 -17.83
N VAL A 191 -71.42 -14.82 -17.39
CA VAL A 191 -71.43 -14.47 -15.95
C VAL A 191 -72.64 -13.59 -15.64
N ASP A 192 -73.61 -14.12 -14.89
CA ASP A 192 -74.77 -13.37 -14.37
C ASP A 192 -74.37 -12.47 -13.19
N ASP A 193 -74.11 -11.18 -13.42
CA ASP A 193 -74.03 -10.14 -12.38
C ASP A 193 -74.36 -8.74 -12.96
N PRO A 194 -75.19 -7.89 -12.32
CA PRO A 194 -75.75 -6.70 -12.97
C PRO A 194 -74.83 -5.46 -13.02
N PHE A 195 -73.52 -5.61 -12.79
CA PHE A 195 -72.51 -4.55 -12.91
C PHE A 195 -71.79 -4.59 -14.27
N ALA A 196 -72.55 -4.69 -15.36
CA ALA A 196 -72.03 -4.79 -16.72
C ALA A 196 -71.14 -3.58 -17.10
N THR A 197 -69.89 -3.86 -17.48
CA THR A 197 -68.96 -2.88 -18.06
C THR A 197 -69.52 -2.30 -19.35
N GLN A 198 -69.85 -1.01 -19.35
CA GLN A 198 -70.40 -0.33 -20.52
C GLN A 198 -69.35 -0.15 -21.62
N SER A 199 -69.43 -1.01 -22.64
CA SER A 199 -68.91 -0.79 -24.00
C SER A 199 -67.44 -0.35 -24.13
N GLY A 200 -66.51 -1.31 -23.97
CA GLY A 200 -65.10 -1.14 -24.34
C GLY A 200 -64.45 -2.49 -24.67
N VAL A 201 -63.57 -2.52 -25.66
CA VAL A 201 -62.85 -3.74 -26.09
C VAL A 201 -61.41 -3.65 -25.62
N ILE A 202 -60.98 -4.62 -24.81
CA ILE A 202 -59.61 -4.70 -24.30
C ILE A 202 -58.72 -5.40 -25.34
N PHE A 203 -57.61 -4.75 -25.71
CA PHE A 203 -56.64 -5.25 -26.69
C PHE A 203 -55.25 -5.36 -26.08
N GLY A 204 -54.51 -6.42 -26.44
CA GLY A 204 -53.11 -6.63 -26.06
C GLY A 204 -52.89 -7.74 -25.02
N THR A 205 -51.63 -8.09 -24.80
CA THR A 205 -51.21 -9.19 -23.92
C THR A 205 -51.11 -8.73 -22.46
N PRO A 206 -51.90 -9.29 -21.50
CA PRO A 206 -52.04 -8.73 -20.15
C PRO A 206 -50.74 -8.48 -19.37
N ALA A 207 -49.71 -9.31 -19.56
CA ALA A 207 -48.43 -9.19 -18.88
C ALA A 207 -47.64 -7.90 -19.18
N TYR A 208 -47.95 -7.21 -20.29
CA TYR A 208 -47.26 -5.99 -20.77
C TYR A 208 -48.23 -4.85 -21.09
N MET A 209 -49.51 -5.02 -20.75
CA MET A 209 -50.62 -4.12 -21.06
C MET A 209 -50.55 -2.85 -20.21
N ALA A 210 -50.73 -1.68 -20.83
CA ALA A 210 -50.78 -0.41 -20.11
C ALA A 210 -52.10 -0.22 -19.33
N PRO A 211 -52.13 0.58 -18.25
CA PRO A 211 -53.35 0.88 -17.49
C PRO A 211 -54.52 1.36 -18.35
N GLU A 212 -54.28 2.23 -19.33
CA GLU A 212 -55.30 2.73 -20.25
C GLU A 212 -55.92 1.63 -21.14
N GLN A 213 -55.16 0.60 -21.51
CA GLN A 213 -55.67 -0.56 -22.26
C GLN A 213 -56.51 -1.47 -21.36
N ALA A 214 -56.07 -1.69 -20.12
CA ALA A 214 -56.81 -2.48 -19.13
C ALA A 214 -58.15 -1.84 -18.71
N ILE A 215 -58.27 -0.52 -18.85
CA ILE A 215 -59.52 0.25 -18.68
C ILE A 215 -60.46 0.10 -19.90
N GLY A 216 -59.98 -0.36 -21.05
CA GLY A 216 -60.79 -0.64 -22.25
C GLY A 216 -61.27 0.59 -23.03
N ARG A 217 -60.73 1.78 -22.73
CA ARG A 217 -61.12 3.06 -23.35
C ARG A 217 -60.26 3.39 -24.56
N ALA A 218 -60.76 3.11 -25.76
CA ALA A 218 -60.02 3.21 -27.02
C ALA A 218 -59.61 4.65 -27.41
N ASP A 219 -60.31 5.65 -26.88
CA ASP A 219 -59.99 7.08 -26.90
C ASP A 219 -58.74 7.43 -26.08
N THR A 220 -58.49 6.69 -24.99
CA THR A 220 -57.37 6.94 -24.08
C THR A 220 -56.05 6.26 -24.49
N ILE A 221 -55.96 5.64 -25.65
CA ILE A 221 -54.74 4.93 -26.11
C ILE A 221 -53.93 5.79 -27.08
N ASP A 222 -52.69 6.11 -26.72
CA ASP A 222 -51.76 6.92 -27.51
C ASP A 222 -50.32 6.34 -27.49
N ARG A 223 -49.35 7.10 -28.01
CA ARG A 223 -47.91 6.77 -28.00
C ARG A 223 -47.33 6.41 -26.62
N ALA A 224 -47.86 6.95 -25.51
CA ALA A 224 -47.39 6.63 -24.17
C ALA A 224 -47.76 5.19 -23.74
N THR A 225 -48.74 4.57 -24.39
CA THR A 225 -49.12 3.17 -24.20
C THR A 225 -47.98 2.23 -24.57
N ASP A 226 -47.39 2.37 -25.76
CA ASP A 226 -46.25 1.53 -26.18
C ASP A 226 -45.01 1.76 -25.29
N ILE A 227 -44.83 2.97 -24.73
CA ILE A 227 -43.75 3.29 -23.79
C ILE A 227 -43.88 2.50 -22.47
N PHE A 228 -45.10 2.27 -21.99
CA PHE A 228 -45.35 1.39 -20.85
C PHE A 228 -44.96 -0.06 -21.18
N SER A 229 -45.33 -0.56 -22.35
CA SER A 229 -44.97 -1.91 -22.80
C SER A 229 -43.46 -2.09 -23.01
N LEU A 230 -42.75 -1.06 -23.51
CA LEU A 230 -41.28 -1.01 -23.53
C LEU A 230 -40.69 -1.10 -22.10
N GLY A 231 -41.29 -0.39 -21.13
CA GLY A 231 -40.94 -0.51 -19.71
C GLY A 231 -41.19 -1.91 -19.15
N ALA A 232 -42.29 -2.55 -19.49
CA ALA A 232 -42.61 -3.92 -19.09
C ALA A 232 -41.65 -4.96 -19.70
N ILE A 233 -41.16 -4.73 -20.92
CA ILE A 233 -40.11 -5.53 -21.55
C ILE A 233 -38.77 -5.32 -20.84
N LEU A 234 -38.41 -4.08 -20.47
CA LEU A 234 -37.22 -3.81 -19.65
C LEU A 234 -37.29 -4.52 -18.30
N TYR A 235 -38.46 -4.50 -17.64
CA TYR A 235 -38.69 -5.21 -16.39
C TYR A 235 -38.40 -6.72 -16.54
N GLU A 236 -38.85 -7.35 -17.63
CA GLU A 236 -38.55 -8.77 -17.89
C GLU A 236 -37.09 -9.02 -18.29
N MET A 237 -36.45 -8.12 -19.04
CA MET A 237 -35.00 -8.21 -19.32
C MET A 237 -34.17 -8.15 -18.02
N LEU A 238 -34.58 -7.35 -17.03
CA LEU A 238 -33.87 -7.19 -15.76
C LEU A 238 -34.14 -8.34 -14.77
N THR A 239 -35.39 -8.77 -14.65
CA THR A 239 -35.83 -9.75 -13.62
C THR A 239 -35.98 -11.19 -14.14
N PHE A 240 -35.90 -11.38 -15.46
CA PHE A 240 -36.31 -12.59 -16.18
C PHE A 240 -37.76 -13.01 -15.90
N HIS A 241 -38.65 -12.10 -15.52
CA HIS A 241 -40.09 -12.36 -15.30
C HIS A 241 -40.93 -11.17 -15.76
N PRO A 242 -42.15 -11.36 -16.32
CA PRO A 242 -43.03 -10.25 -16.60
C PRO A 242 -43.45 -9.53 -15.31
N PRO A 243 -43.81 -8.23 -15.37
CA PRO A 243 -44.25 -7.45 -14.22
C PRO A 243 -45.60 -7.94 -13.68
N PHE A 244 -46.54 -8.25 -14.59
CA PHE A 244 -47.88 -8.74 -14.25
C PHE A 244 -48.10 -10.18 -14.74
N PRO A 245 -49.00 -10.95 -14.10
CA PRO A 245 -49.49 -12.21 -14.63
C PRO A 245 -49.99 -12.10 -16.08
N GLY A 246 -49.80 -13.15 -16.89
CA GLY A 246 -50.26 -13.20 -18.29
C GLY A 246 -51.72 -13.61 -18.48
N ARG A 247 -52.53 -13.66 -17.42
CA ARG A 247 -53.94 -14.12 -17.47
C ARG A 247 -54.89 -12.94 -17.71
N LEU A 248 -55.91 -13.12 -18.55
CA LEU A 248 -56.96 -12.11 -18.75
C LEU A 248 -58.12 -12.39 -17.79
N ASP A 249 -58.05 -11.84 -16.58
CA ASP A 249 -59.14 -11.87 -15.60
C ASP A 249 -59.29 -10.53 -14.86
N ARG A 250 -60.42 -10.35 -14.17
CA ARG A 250 -60.78 -9.10 -13.49
C ARG A 250 -59.80 -8.72 -12.36
N GLN A 251 -59.14 -9.69 -11.74
CA GLN A 251 -58.15 -9.45 -10.69
C GLN A 251 -56.83 -8.97 -11.28
N ASN A 252 -56.40 -9.55 -12.40
CA ASN A 252 -55.19 -9.11 -13.10
C ASN A 252 -55.36 -7.72 -13.72
N LEU A 253 -56.53 -7.42 -14.30
CA LEU A 253 -56.86 -6.07 -14.79
C LEU A 253 -56.82 -5.04 -13.65
N HIS A 254 -57.33 -5.37 -12.45
CA HIS A 254 -57.17 -4.50 -11.27
C HIS A 254 -55.70 -4.26 -10.93
N HIS A 255 -54.86 -5.30 -10.90
CA HIS A 255 -53.43 -5.17 -10.64
C HIS A 255 -52.72 -4.28 -11.68
N ILE A 256 -53.02 -4.46 -12.97
CA ILE A 256 -52.46 -3.62 -14.05
C ILE A 256 -52.82 -2.14 -13.86
N VAL A 257 -54.07 -1.82 -13.48
CA VAL A 257 -54.53 -0.44 -13.30
C VAL A 257 -54.02 0.19 -11.99
N HIS A 258 -54.09 -0.52 -10.87
CA HIS A 258 -53.93 0.07 -9.53
C HIS A 258 -52.63 -0.26 -8.80
N ASP A 259 -52.02 -1.43 -9.03
CA ASP A 259 -50.93 -1.94 -8.20
C ASP A 259 -49.59 -1.87 -8.95
N ASP A 260 -48.56 -1.24 -8.37
CA ASP A 260 -47.22 -1.23 -8.96
C ASP A 260 -46.55 -2.61 -8.82
N PRO A 261 -45.81 -3.09 -9.85
CA PRO A 261 -45.08 -4.35 -9.75
C PRO A 261 -43.91 -4.22 -8.75
N PRO A 262 -43.52 -5.29 -8.04
CA PRO A 262 -42.38 -5.24 -7.13
C PRO A 262 -41.12 -4.73 -7.83
N ALA A 263 -40.39 -3.80 -7.21
CA ALA A 263 -39.19 -3.20 -7.81
C ALA A 263 -38.23 -4.28 -8.37
N PRO A 264 -37.69 -4.15 -9.59
CA PRO A 264 -36.82 -5.16 -10.22
C PRO A 264 -35.75 -5.77 -9.30
N SER A 265 -35.06 -4.94 -8.51
CA SER A 265 -34.07 -5.30 -7.49
C SER A 265 -34.63 -6.21 -6.39
N THR A 266 -35.88 -5.97 -5.98
CA THR A 266 -36.63 -6.78 -5.00
C THR A 266 -37.19 -8.05 -5.64
N ARG A 267 -37.59 -8.00 -6.90
CA ARG A 267 -38.09 -9.15 -7.68
C ARG A 267 -37.00 -10.16 -8.00
N ALA A 268 -35.77 -9.69 -8.27
CA ALA A 268 -34.64 -10.52 -8.68
C ALA A 268 -33.31 -10.05 -8.03
N PRO A 269 -33.16 -10.14 -6.70
CA PRO A 269 -31.97 -9.63 -6.00
C PRO A 269 -30.66 -10.27 -6.47
N MET A 270 -30.69 -11.54 -6.87
CA MET A 270 -29.53 -12.25 -7.43
C MET A 270 -29.05 -11.70 -8.78
N ASN A 271 -29.85 -10.90 -9.50
CA ASN A 271 -29.47 -10.33 -10.80
C ASN A 271 -28.65 -9.03 -10.68
N GLN A 272 -28.41 -8.52 -9.45
CA GLN A 272 -27.58 -7.34 -9.16
C GLN A 272 -27.95 -6.12 -10.04
N ILE A 273 -29.24 -5.75 -10.02
CA ILE A 273 -29.81 -4.69 -10.85
C ILE A 273 -29.42 -3.31 -10.27
N PRO A 274 -28.75 -2.43 -11.04
CA PRO A 274 -28.40 -1.08 -10.59
C PRO A 274 -29.63 -0.19 -10.42
N ALA A 275 -29.61 0.68 -9.42
CA ALA A 275 -30.71 1.60 -9.11
C ALA A 275 -31.08 2.54 -10.28
N GLU A 276 -30.12 2.89 -11.14
CA GLU A 276 -30.36 3.72 -12.33
C GLU A 276 -31.21 3.00 -13.38
N LEU A 277 -30.91 1.73 -13.69
CA LEU A 277 -31.74 0.90 -14.59
C LEU A 277 -33.11 0.59 -13.99
N GLU A 278 -33.20 0.44 -12.66
CA GLU A 278 -34.46 0.32 -11.95
C GLU A 278 -35.31 1.58 -12.08
N ALA A 279 -34.73 2.77 -11.91
CA ALA A 279 -35.43 4.04 -12.08
C ALA A 279 -35.89 4.27 -13.53
N ILE A 280 -35.08 3.91 -14.53
CA ILE A 280 -35.45 3.96 -15.96
C ILE A 280 -36.66 3.05 -16.23
N CYS A 281 -36.63 1.82 -15.71
CA CYS A 281 -37.71 0.84 -15.81
C CYS A 281 -39.00 1.33 -15.15
N GLN A 282 -38.93 1.77 -13.89
CA GLN A 282 -40.07 2.28 -13.13
C GLN A 282 -40.69 3.53 -13.79
N LYS A 283 -39.86 4.45 -14.30
CA LYS A 283 -40.36 5.63 -15.01
C LYS A 283 -41.10 5.25 -16.29
N ALA A 284 -40.57 4.36 -17.12
CA ALA A 284 -41.27 3.88 -18.31
C ALA A 284 -42.63 3.23 -17.96
N MET A 285 -42.70 2.52 -16.84
CA MET A 285 -43.90 1.86 -16.30
C MET A 285 -44.80 2.74 -15.42
N ALA A 286 -44.61 4.07 -15.36
CA ALA A 286 -45.44 4.93 -14.51
C ALA A 286 -46.94 4.82 -14.88
N LYS A 287 -47.82 4.68 -13.88
CA LYS A 287 -49.27 4.49 -14.10
C LYS A 287 -49.88 5.64 -14.92
N THR A 288 -49.65 6.88 -14.49
CA THR A 288 -49.97 8.11 -15.22
C THR A 288 -49.03 8.31 -16.42
N LYS A 289 -49.56 8.64 -17.59
CA LYS A 289 -48.77 8.86 -18.83
C LYS A 289 -47.74 9.97 -18.68
N GLU A 290 -48.10 11.01 -17.94
CA GLU A 290 -47.31 12.21 -17.65
C GLU A 290 -46.06 11.90 -16.81
N GLY A 291 -46.05 10.75 -16.12
CA GLY A 291 -44.89 10.23 -15.40
C GLY A 291 -43.93 9.41 -16.27
N ARG A 292 -44.33 9.03 -17.49
CA ARG A 292 -43.53 8.21 -18.41
C ARG A 292 -42.50 9.06 -19.16
N TYR A 293 -41.80 8.46 -20.11
CA TYR A 293 -41.00 9.19 -21.10
C TYR A 293 -41.93 9.82 -22.15
N ALA A 294 -41.57 11.00 -22.68
CA ALA A 294 -42.42 11.72 -23.64
C ALA A 294 -42.46 11.04 -25.03
N THR A 295 -41.37 10.36 -25.39
CA THR A 295 -41.23 9.52 -26.57
C THR A 295 -40.44 8.25 -26.24
N ALA A 296 -40.53 7.23 -27.10
CA ALA A 296 -39.67 6.06 -27.00
C ALA A 296 -38.17 6.38 -27.23
N ALA A 297 -37.84 7.46 -27.94
CA ALA A 297 -36.46 7.91 -28.09
C ALA A 297 -35.86 8.43 -26.77
N ASP A 298 -36.64 9.12 -25.94
CA ASP A 298 -36.15 9.57 -24.61
C ASP A 298 -35.82 8.39 -23.68
N LEU A 299 -36.54 7.27 -23.83
CA LEU A 299 -36.24 6.01 -23.14
C LEU A 299 -34.96 5.35 -23.71
N ALA A 300 -34.79 5.34 -25.04
CA ALA A 300 -33.55 4.89 -25.69
C ALA A 300 -32.32 5.67 -25.18
N SER A 301 -32.38 7.01 -25.19
CA SER A 301 -31.28 7.86 -24.72
C SER A 301 -30.99 7.69 -23.22
N ALA A 302 -32.00 7.41 -22.39
CA ALA A 302 -31.78 7.09 -20.98
C ALA A 302 -31.05 5.75 -20.78
N ILE A 303 -31.38 4.74 -21.59
CA ILE A 303 -30.66 3.46 -21.61
C ILE A 303 -29.22 3.65 -22.11
N GLU A 304 -29.02 4.45 -23.15
CA GLU A 304 -27.72 4.71 -23.76
C GLU A 304 -26.79 5.49 -22.82
N ALA A 305 -27.28 6.50 -22.10
CA ALA A 305 -26.51 7.21 -21.09
C ALA A 305 -25.97 6.29 -19.98
N TYR A 306 -26.79 5.35 -19.49
CA TYR A 306 -26.35 4.31 -18.54
C TYR A 306 -25.27 3.39 -19.15
N LEU A 307 -25.43 3.01 -20.43
CA LEU A 307 -24.47 2.15 -21.15
C LEU A 307 -23.12 2.87 -21.36
N GLU A 308 -23.12 4.19 -21.56
CA GLU A 308 -21.91 5.01 -21.66
C GLU A 308 -21.23 5.21 -20.30
N GLY A 309 -21.98 5.58 -19.26
CA GLY A 309 -21.45 5.70 -17.89
C GLY A 309 -20.78 4.42 -17.39
N THR A 310 -21.36 3.26 -17.71
CA THR A 310 -20.77 1.94 -17.41
C THR A 310 -19.44 1.71 -18.12
N LYS A 311 -19.32 2.08 -19.41
CA LYS A 311 -18.06 1.97 -20.17
C LYS A 311 -16.99 2.91 -19.62
N GLU A 312 -17.35 4.15 -19.31
CA GLU A 312 -16.43 5.18 -18.81
C GLU A 312 -15.87 4.83 -17.42
N ALA A 313 -16.71 4.33 -16.51
CA ALA A 313 -16.25 3.81 -15.21
C ALA A 313 -15.23 2.67 -15.39
N THR A 314 -15.50 1.74 -16.31
CA THR A 314 -14.60 0.62 -16.63
C THR A 314 -13.27 1.10 -17.23
N ARG A 315 -13.30 2.15 -18.07
CA ARG A 315 -12.08 2.78 -18.62
C ARG A 315 -11.22 3.38 -17.50
N ARG A 316 -11.83 4.18 -16.61
CA ARG A 316 -11.14 4.83 -15.49
C ARG A 316 -10.51 3.83 -14.53
N GLU A 317 -11.21 2.75 -14.19
CA GLU A 317 -10.65 1.69 -13.33
C GLU A 317 -9.45 0.99 -14.01
N ARG A 318 -9.53 0.71 -15.31
CA ARG A 318 -8.42 0.13 -16.07
C ARG A 318 -7.20 1.06 -16.13
N GLU A 319 -7.42 2.37 -16.29
CA GLU A 319 -6.33 3.35 -16.28
C GLU A 319 -5.74 3.56 -14.88
N ALA A 320 -6.56 3.53 -13.82
CA ALA A 320 -6.09 3.52 -12.44
C ALA A 320 -5.21 2.29 -12.16
N LEU A 321 -5.59 1.11 -12.66
CA LEU A 321 -4.77 -0.11 -12.57
C LEU A 321 -3.41 0.03 -13.28
N ILE A 322 -3.40 0.51 -14.52
CA ILE A 322 -2.16 0.71 -15.30
C ILE A 322 -1.23 1.71 -14.59
N ARG A 323 -1.77 2.84 -14.13
CA ARG A 323 -1.00 3.87 -13.39
C ARG A 323 -0.49 3.33 -12.06
N THR A 324 -1.26 2.48 -11.36
CA THR A 324 -0.81 1.79 -10.14
C THR A 324 0.33 0.81 -10.42
N GLN A 325 0.27 0.04 -11.52
CA GLN A 325 1.36 -0.86 -11.92
C GLN A 325 2.65 -0.09 -12.26
N GLN A 326 2.53 1.07 -12.92
CA GLN A 326 3.68 1.99 -13.14
C GLN A 326 4.24 2.51 -11.81
N GLY A 327 3.38 2.90 -10.87
CA GLY A 327 3.78 3.30 -9.51
C GLY A 327 4.54 2.20 -8.76
N ASN A 328 4.03 0.96 -8.80
CA ASN A 328 4.65 -0.20 -8.16
C ASN A 328 6.07 -0.47 -8.68
N ARG A 329 6.31 -0.32 -10.00
CA ARG A 329 7.68 -0.45 -10.56
C ARG A 329 8.64 0.58 -9.97
N TYR A 330 8.20 1.83 -9.76
CA TYR A 330 9.03 2.84 -9.10
C TYR A 330 9.21 2.56 -7.60
N LEU A 331 8.18 2.05 -6.92
CA LEU A 331 8.23 1.66 -5.51
C LEU A 331 9.24 0.53 -5.26
N GLU A 332 9.24 -0.53 -6.07
CA GLU A 332 10.23 -1.63 -5.97
C GLU A 332 11.67 -1.11 -6.08
N TRP A 333 11.93 -0.16 -6.98
CA TRP A 333 13.25 0.44 -7.13
C TRP A 333 13.59 1.41 -5.98
N PHE A 334 12.61 2.14 -5.44
CA PHE A 334 12.79 2.96 -4.24
C PHE A 334 13.15 2.12 -3.00
N GLU A 335 12.46 0.99 -2.77
CA GLU A 335 12.75 0.06 -1.68
C GLU A 335 14.16 -0.52 -1.81
N ARG A 336 14.55 -0.97 -3.02
CA ARG A 336 15.91 -1.44 -3.32
C ARG A 336 16.96 -0.38 -3.02
N LEU A 337 16.79 0.84 -3.53
CA LEU A 337 17.77 1.91 -3.32
C LEU A 337 17.88 2.35 -1.86
N SER A 338 16.77 2.33 -1.12
CA SER A 338 16.76 2.64 0.33
C SER A 338 17.49 1.56 1.14
N ALA A 339 17.35 0.28 0.78
CA ALA A 339 18.13 -0.80 1.39
C ALA A 339 19.64 -0.68 1.09
N TYR A 340 20.02 -0.31 -0.14
CA TYR A 340 21.41 -0.05 -0.48
C TYR A 340 21.99 1.21 0.19
N GLU A 341 21.18 2.26 0.39
CA GLU A 341 21.58 3.46 1.13
C GLU A 341 21.96 3.11 2.58
N ALA A 342 21.16 2.27 3.25
CA ALA A 342 21.46 1.77 4.59
C ALA A 342 22.73 0.91 4.65
N LEU A 343 23.01 0.12 3.61
CA LEU A 343 24.25 -0.67 3.51
C LEU A 343 25.48 0.24 3.33
N VAL A 344 25.41 1.25 2.46
CA VAL A 344 26.50 2.23 2.26
C VAL A 344 26.73 3.06 3.53
N GLU A 345 25.69 3.43 4.26
CA GLU A 345 25.83 4.12 5.56
C GLU A 345 26.50 3.23 6.63
N SER A 346 26.21 1.92 6.62
CA SER A 346 26.91 0.95 7.48
C SER A 346 28.39 0.81 7.11
N GLU A 347 28.74 0.80 5.82
CA GLU A 347 30.13 0.77 5.37
C GLU A 347 30.89 2.06 5.67
N LEU A 348 30.27 3.24 5.48
CA LEU A 348 30.83 4.53 5.91
C LEU A 348 31.08 4.56 7.42
N THR A 349 30.12 4.03 8.20
CA THR A 349 30.23 3.86 9.65
C THR A 349 31.44 2.97 10.01
N ALA A 350 31.59 1.81 9.37
CA ALA A 350 32.72 0.91 9.60
C ALA A 350 34.08 1.55 9.23
N HIS A 351 34.19 2.13 8.04
CA HIS A 351 35.44 2.75 7.57
C HIS A 351 35.87 3.94 8.44
N TRP A 352 34.92 4.75 8.94
CA TRP A 352 35.24 5.84 9.86
C TRP A 352 35.87 5.33 11.16
N SER A 353 35.36 4.23 11.72
CA SER A 353 35.86 3.66 12.98
C SER A 353 37.31 3.13 12.90
N ILE A 354 37.77 2.82 11.69
CA ILE A 354 39.12 2.31 11.39
C ILE A 354 40.06 3.47 11.01
N ALA A 355 39.61 4.39 10.14
CA ALA A 355 40.45 5.45 9.58
C ALA A 355 40.57 6.70 10.49
N GLY A 356 39.49 7.06 11.18
CA GLY A 356 39.39 8.28 11.97
C GLY A 356 39.73 9.56 11.19
N THR A 357 39.99 10.66 11.90
CA THR A 357 40.38 11.94 11.28
C THR A 357 41.79 11.94 10.69
N SER A 358 42.65 11.03 11.13
CA SER A 358 44.12 11.10 10.93
C SER A 358 44.65 10.22 9.79
N ALA A 359 43.81 9.41 9.13
CA ALA A 359 44.20 8.59 7.98
C ALA A 359 44.80 9.38 6.81
N MET A 360 45.56 8.70 5.95
CA MET A 360 46.23 9.31 4.81
C MET A 360 45.26 9.72 3.71
N MET A 361 45.74 10.55 2.77
CA MET A 361 44.97 11.01 1.61
C MET A 361 44.48 9.88 0.70
N GLU A 362 45.08 8.70 0.79
CA GLU A 362 44.76 7.56 -0.07
C GLU A 362 43.63 6.72 0.53
N ASP A 363 43.69 6.40 1.83
CA ASP A 363 42.59 5.75 2.58
C ASP A 363 41.29 6.56 2.49
N LYS A 364 41.41 7.89 2.54
CA LYS A 364 40.28 8.82 2.45
C LYS A 364 39.60 8.83 1.07
N ARG A 365 40.24 8.33 0.00
CA ARG A 365 39.60 8.23 -1.33
C ARG A 365 38.50 7.17 -1.37
N GLU A 366 38.71 6.01 -0.76
CA GLU A 366 37.67 4.97 -0.70
C GLU A 366 36.46 5.48 0.12
N PHE A 367 36.71 6.15 1.25
CA PHE A 367 35.67 6.81 2.06
C PHE A 367 34.88 7.87 1.28
N TRP A 368 35.55 8.80 0.59
CA TRP A 368 34.87 9.81 -0.25
C TRP A 368 34.08 9.16 -1.40
N SER A 369 34.57 8.05 -1.96
CA SER A 369 33.84 7.33 -3.03
C SER A 369 32.50 6.77 -2.53
N LEU A 370 32.45 6.28 -1.29
CA LEU A 370 31.24 5.81 -0.61
C LEU A 370 30.31 6.98 -0.24
N GLU A 371 30.84 8.11 0.22
CA GLU A 371 30.02 9.31 0.46
C GLU A 371 29.33 9.78 -0.83
N ASP A 372 30.07 9.88 -1.92
CA ASP A 372 29.54 10.31 -3.23
C ASP A 372 28.62 9.25 -3.85
N LEU A 373 28.76 7.98 -3.45
CA LEU A 373 27.80 6.92 -3.75
C LEU A 373 26.49 7.14 -2.99
N ARG A 374 26.54 7.43 -1.69
CA ARG A 374 25.35 7.76 -0.89
C ARG A 374 24.64 9.02 -1.40
N LYS A 375 25.40 10.09 -1.71
CA LYS A 375 24.89 11.32 -2.34
C LYS A 375 24.23 11.06 -3.70
N ARG A 376 24.53 9.95 -4.40
CA ARG A 376 23.80 9.51 -5.62
C ARG A 376 22.53 8.73 -5.26
N LEU A 377 22.62 7.79 -4.32
CA LEU A 377 21.49 6.98 -3.85
C LEU A 377 20.33 7.82 -3.31
N VAL A 378 20.61 8.76 -2.40
CA VAL A 378 19.61 9.68 -1.82
C VAL A 378 18.83 10.41 -2.91
N ARG A 379 19.53 10.92 -3.95
CA ARG A 379 18.92 11.66 -5.06
C ARG A 379 18.02 10.77 -5.92
N TYR A 380 18.49 9.58 -6.30
CA TYR A 380 17.69 8.65 -7.11
C TYR A 380 16.51 8.06 -6.31
N SER A 381 16.69 7.78 -5.02
CA SER A 381 15.63 7.37 -4.10
C SER A 381 14.51 8.43 -4.02
N ALA A 382 14.87 9.71 -3.84
CA ALA A 382 13.91 10.82 -3.85
C ALA A 382 13.18 10.98 -5.19
N GLN A 383 13.86 10.78 -6.32
CA GLN A 383 13.25 10.83 -7.66
C GLN A 383 12.26 9.67 -7.89
N LEU A 384 12.63 8.43 -7.53
CA LEU A 384 11.76 7.26 -7.62
C LEU A 384 10.52 7.39 -6.74
N PHE A 385 10.67 7.86 -5.50
CA PHE A 385 9.57 8.18 -4.60
C PHE A 385 8.59 9.18 -5.25
N SER A 386 9.10 10.27 -5.82
CA SER A 386 8.31 11.32 -6.48
C SER A 386 7.57 10.80 -7.73
N LEU A 387 8.16 9.83 -8.46
CA LEU A 387 7.54 9.20 -9.62
C LEU A 387 6.45 8.21 -9.22
N ALA A 388 6.68 7.40 -8.17
CA ALA A 388 5.67 6.52 -7.59
C ALA A 388 4.46 7.31 -7.08
N GLU A 389 4.71 8.34 -6.26
CA GLU A 389 3.70 9.27 -5.73
C GLU A 389 2.86 9.89 -6.85
N ARG A 390 3.50 10.38 -7.92
CA ARG A 390 2.80 10.94 -9.09
C ARG A 390 1.91 9.90 -9.76
N ARG A 391 2.40 8.68 -9.99
CA ARG A 391 1.63 7.62 -10.66
C ARG A 391 0.45 7.12 -9.81
N TYR A 392 0.61 6.99 -8.49
CA TYR A 392 -0.51 6.68 -7.59
C TYR A 392 -1.53 7.83 -7.53
N SER A 393 -1.08 9.10 -7.45
CA SER A 393 -1.95 10.27 -7.50
C SER A 393 -2.74 10.34 -8.82
N GLN A 394 -2.09 10.04 -9.95
CA GLN A 394 -2.75 9.93 -11.26
C GLN A 394 -3.74 8.76 -11.34
N ALA A 395 -3.54 7.66 -10.58
CA ALA A 395 -4.50 6.57 -10.50
C ALA A 395 -5.76 6.97 -9.70
N LEU A 396 -5.56 7.63 -8.55
CA LEU A 396 -6.64 8.15 -7.72
C LEU A 396 -7.42 9.29 -8.39
N GLY A 397 -6.79 10.01 -9.33
CA GLY A 397 -7.48 10.99 -10.18
C GLY A 397 -8.53 10.38 -11.13
N GLU A 398 -8.32 9.17 -11.64
CA GLU A 398 -9.33 8.45 -12.45
C GLU A 398 -10.36 7.75 -11.56
N CYS A 399 -9.91 7.11 -10.49
CA CYS A 399 -10.74 6.34 -9.57
C CYS A 399 -10.31 6.59 -8.10
N PRO A 400 -10.91 7.57 -7.39
CA PRO A 400 -10.53 7.91 -6.02
C PRO A 400 -10.69 6.76 -5.00
N THR A 401 -11.57 5.80 -5.32
CA THR A 401 -11.83 4.59 -4.51
C THR A 401 -10.91 3.42 -4.84
N PHE A 402 -9.91 3.58 -5.73
CA PHE A 402 -9.05 2.48 -6.17
C PHE A 402 -8.07 2.02 -5.08
N VAL A 403 -8.50 0.99 -4.33
CA VAL A 403 -7.83 0.47 -3.13
C VAL A 403 -6.33 0.20 -3.36
N ALA A 404 -5.96 -0.43 -4.48
CA ALA A 404 -4.56 -0.79 -4.73
C ALA A 404 -3.62 0.42 -4.82
N ALA A 405 -4.07 1.56 -5.36
CA ALA A 405 -3.29 2.81 -5.35
C ALA A 405 -3.22 3.41 -3.95
N ARG A 406 -4.36 3.45 -3.22
CA ARG A 406 -4.43 3.95 -1.84
C ARG A 406 -3.48 3.20 -0.91
N SER A 407 -3.60 1.88 -0.83
CA SER A 407 -2.81 1.07 0.09
C SER A 407 -1.32 1.01 -0.29
N ALA A 408 -0.96 1.21 -1.57
CA ALA A 408 0.44 1.33 -1.99
C ALA A 408 1.05 2.69 -1.60
N LEU A 409 0.33 3.79 -1.84
CA LEU A 409 0.74 5.13 -1.43
C LEU A 409 0.83 5.26 0.10
N ALA A 410 -0.12 4.66 0.83
CA ALA A 410 -0.11 4.57 2.29
C ALA A 410 1.15 3.87 2.83
N LYS A 411 1.54 2.72 2.25
CA LYS A 411 2.78 2.00 2.59
C LYS A 411 4.03 2.85 2.35
N MET A 412 4.06 3.59 1.23
CA MET A 412 5.19 4.42 0.86
C MET A 412 5.37 5.61 1.82
N TYR A 413 4.27 6.26 2.23
CA TYR A 413 4.31 7.28 3.29
C TYR A 413 4.62 6.69 4.67
N TRP A 414 4.13 5.49 5.00
CA TRP A 414 4.44 4.82 6.26
C TRP A 414 5.94 4.54 6.41
N HIS A 415 6.61 4.10 5.35
CA HIS A 415 8.06 3.89 5.39
C HIS A 415 8.83 5.18 5.67
N ARG A 416 8.40 6.32 5.11
CA ARG A 416 8.98 7.63 5.42
C ARG A 416 8.68 8.10 6.85
N TYR A 417 7.49 7.82 7.37
CA TYR A 417 7.16 8.05 8.78
C TYR A 417 8.08 7.27 9.73
N GLU A 418 8.31 5.98 9.47
CA GLU A 418 9.26 5.17 10.25
C GLU A 418 10.71 5.66 10.14
N GLN A 419 11.16 6.09 8.96
CA GLN A 419 12.48 6.73 8.78
C GLN A 419 12.59 8.02 9.60
N ALA A 420 11.58 8.90 9.56
CA ALA A 420 11.58 10.16 10.30
C ALA A 420 11.61 9.94 11.82
N LEU A 421 10.81 8.99 12.34
CA LEU A 421 10.87 8.57 13.75
C LEU A 421 12.26 8.04 14.14
N ALA A 422 12.89 7.23 13.29
CA ALA A 422 14.21 6.68 13.56
C ALA A 422 15.31 7.77 13.63
N LEU A 423 15.20 8.80 12.78
CA LEU A 423 16.10 9.96 12.73
C LEU A 423 15.76 11.07 13.76
N ARG A 424 14.63 10.97 14.46
CA ARG A 424 14.07 12.02 15.35
C ARG A 424 13.71 13.32 14.62
N ASP A 425 13.36 13.23 13.33
CA ASP A 425 12.82 14.35 12.57
C ASP A 425 11.33 14.52 12.87
N GLU A 426 11.02 15.34 13.86
CA GLU A 426 9.65 15.61 14.32
C GLU A 426 8.78 16.16 13.18
N VAL A 427 9.29 17.09 12.39
CA VAL A 427 8.56 17.75 11.29
C VAL A 427 8.19 16.75 10.20
N GLN A 428 9.13 15.91 9.75
CA GLN A 428 8.84 14.86 8.77
C GLN A 428 7.94 13.77 9.36
N SER A 429 8.09 13.43 10.64
CA SER A 429 7.24 12.41 11.28
C SER A 429 5.78 12.84 11.32
N ILE A 430 5.50 14.10 11.69
CA ILE A 430 4.15 14.68 11.66
C ILE A 430 3.64 14.79 10.22
N THR A 431 4.48 15.20 9.28
CA THR A 431 4.12 15.34 7.86
C THR A 431 3.69 13.99 7.26
N TYR A 432 4.52 12.96 7.37
CA TYR A 432 4.20 11.64 6.82
C TYR A 432 3.10 10.91 7.59
N ALA A 433 2.95 11.11 8.91
CA ALA A 433 1.80 10.58 9.64
C ALA A 433 0.46 11.11 9.09
N ASN A 434 0.37 12.42 8.84
CA ASN A 434 -0.82 13.03 8.23
C ASN A 434 -1.05 12.54 6.79
N LEU A 435 0.01 12.41 5.99
CA LEU A 435 -0.09 11.90 4.62
C LEU A 435 -0.57 10.44 4.58
N VAL A 436 -0.11 9.57 5.49
CA VAL A 436 -0.65 8.21 5.65
C VAL A 436 -2.15 8.27 5.93
N LEU A 437 -2.58 9.04 6.94
CA LEU A 437 -3.99 9.10 7.37
C LEU A 437 -4.95 9.67 6.30
N GLN A 438 -4.45 10.40 5.30
CA GLN A 438 -5.25 10.87 4.16
C GLN A 438 -5.58 9.75 3.14
N VAL A 439 -4.73 8.72 3.02
CA VAL A 439 -4.86 7.66 2.00
C VAL A 439 -5.15 6.28 2.58
N ASP A 440 -4.79 6.03 3.84
CA ASP A 440 -4.98 4.78 4.58
C ASP A 440 -6.45 4.33 4.65
N ASP A 441 -6.68 3.02 4.67
CA ASP A 441 -8.01 2.38 4.79
C ASP A 441 -8.39 2.06 6.25
N GLY A 442 -7.51 2.40 7.21
CA GLY A 442 -7.65 2.16 8.64
C GLY A 442 -6.54 1.26 9.19
N TYR A 443 -5.82 0.52 8.33
CA TYR A 443 -4.76 -0.39 8.74
C TYR A 443 -3.61 0.34 9.46
N PHE A 444 -3.12 1.45 8.91
CA PHE A 444 -2.05 2.21 9.54
C PHE A 444 -2.56 3.09 10.69
N ALA A 445 -3.78 3.62 10.61
CA ALA A 445 -4.41 4.37 11.70
C ALA A 445 -4.54 3.52 12.98
N ALA A 446 -4.94 2.26 12.85
CA ALA A 446 -4.89 1.29 13.95
C ALA A 446 -3.46 1.16 14.49
N ARG A 447 -2.48 0.91 13.62
CA ARG A 447 -1.06 0.74 13.97
C ARG A 447 -0.38 1.97 14.59
N MET A 448 -0.91 3.17 14.39
CA MET A 448 -0.50 4.39 15.11
C MET A 448 -1.10 4.47 16.51
N SER A 449 -2.32 3.96 16.70
CA SER A 449 -3.07 4.05 17.96
C SER A 449 -2.86 2.88 18.92
N GLU A 450 -2.30 1.76 18.45
CA GLU A 450 -1.85 0.62 19.28
C GLU A 450 -0.94 1.08 20.45
N ARG A 451 -1.25 0.63 21.66
CA ARG A 451 -0.54 0.96 22.90
C ARG A 451 0.36 -0.19 23.39
N CYS A 452 1.40 0.16 24.15
CA CYS A 452 2.20 -0.77 24.92
C CYS A 452 1.53 -1.04 26.27
N ARG A 453 1.58 -2.28 26.77
CA ARG A 453 1.18 -2.64 28.13
C ARG A 453 2.40 -2.86 28.99
N LEU A 454 2.57 -2.05 30.02
CA LEU A 454 3.69 -2.13 30.95
C LEU A 454 3.23 -2.65 32.32
N SER A 455 3.79 -3.76 32.74
CA SER A 455 3.73 -4.26 34.12
C SER A 455 5.07 -4.01 34.82
N VAL A 456 5.04 -3.48 36.05
CA VAL A 456 6.24 -3.11 36.83
C VAL A 456 6.23 -3.75 38.21
N ALA A 457 7.18 -4.65 38.45
CA ALA A 457 7.44 -5.27 39.75
C ALA A 457 8.66 -4.64 40.42
N VAL A 458 8.58 -4.37 41.73
CA VAL A 458 9.66 -3.76 42.51
C VAL A 458 9.97 -4.58 43.76
N SER A 459 11.24 -4.93 43.89
CA SER A 459 11.80 -5.57 45.09
C SER A 459 12.47 -4.53 45.99
N PRO A 460 12.20 -4.50 47.30
CA PRO A 460 11.29 -5.38 48.05
C PRO A 460 9.82 -4.94 47.94
N SER A 461 8.91 -5.88 48.23
CA SER A 461 7.46 -5.68 48.25
C SER A 461 7.00 -4.52 49.15
N GLY A 462 5.85 -3.91 48.85
CA GLY A 462 5.38 -2.71 49.54
C GLY A 462 6.19 -1.44 49.19
N SER A 463 6.78 -1.41 47.99
CA SER A 463 7.29 -0.19 47.35
C SER A 463 6.17 0.50 46.57
N ARG A 464 6.28 1.82 46.34
CA ARG A 464 5.43 2.57 45.41
C ARG A 464 6.12 2.72 44.06
N VAL A 465 5.34 2.74 42.98
CA VAL A 465 5.78 2.98 41.61
C VAL A 465 4.96 4.11 41.03
N SER A 466 5.63 5.09 40.42
CA SER A 466 5.00 6.15 39.63
C SER A 466 5.65 6.20 38.25
N ILE A 467 4.85 6.28 37.19
CA ILE A 467 5.30 6.35 35.79
C ILE A 467 4.92 7.72 35.26
N TYR A 468 5.89 8.46 34.72
CA TYR A 468 5.70 9.79 34.16
C TYR A 468 6.06 9.79 32.67
N ALA A 469 5.32 10.54 31.85
CA ALA A 469 5.83 10.93 30.54
C ALA A 469 7.02 11.90 30.71
N LEU A 470 7.98 11.87 29.79
CA LEU A 470 9.06 12.86 29.73
C LEU A 470 8.69 13.97 28.74
N GLN A 471 8.99 15.21 29.13
CA GLN A 471 8.86 16.40 28.29
C GLN A 471 10.15 17.22 28.36
N GLU A 472 10.47 17.98 27.31
CA GLU A 472 11.63 18.87 27.31
C GLU A 472 11.26 20.25 27.87
N VAL A 473 11.94 20.66 28.95
CA VAL A 473 11.78 21.97 29.60
C VAL A 473 13.18 22.51 29.87
N ASP A 474 13.45 23.73 29.43
CA ASP A 474 14.76 24.38 29.50
C ASP A 474 15.89 23.51 28.93
N ARG A 475 15.64 22.87 27.78
CA ARG A 475 16.55 21.93 27.06
C ARG A 475 16.89 20.63 27.82
N GLN A 476 16.18 20.33 28.90
CA GLN A 476 16.39 19.13 29.73
C GLN A 476 15.10 18.30 29.80
N TRP A 477 15.21 16.98 29.86
CA TRP A 477 14.04 16.11 30.01
C TRP A 477 13.62 15.99 31.45
N GLN A 478 12.40 16.45 31.72
CA GLN A 478 11.82 16.49 33.05
C GLN A 478 10.54 15.62 33.09
N PRO A 479 10.23 14.97 34.22
CA PRO A 479 8.96 14.28 34.39
C PRO A 479 7.77 15.25 34.27
N ALA A 480 6.83 14.92 33.38
CA ALA A 480 5.57 15.63 33.20
C ALA A 480 4.52 15.14 34.21
N VAL A 481 3.25 15.05 33.78
CA VAL A 481 2.17 14.43 34.55
C VAL A 481 2.43 12.93 34.73
N ALA A 482 2.06 12.40 35.90
CA ALA A 482 2.07 10.95 36.15
C ALA A 482 0.98 10.25 35.33
N VAL A 483 1.36 9.25 34.54
CA VAL A 483 0.47 8.41 33.73
C VAL A 483 -0.12 7.26 34.56
N ALA A 484 0.66 6.77 35.54
CA ALA A 484 0.19 5.84 36.56
C ALA A 484 0.95 6.07 37.88
N ASP A 485 0.32 5.81 39.02
CA ASP A 485 0.94 5.86 40.34
C ASP A 485 0.23 4.91 41.31
N GLY A 486 0.97 4.01 41.97
CA GLY A 486 0.36 2.95 42.77
C GLY A 486 1.37 2.09 43.56
N PRO A 487 0.88 1.13 44.36
CA PRO A 487 1.73 0.13 45.01
C PRO A 487 2.35 -0.82 43.96
N SER A 488 3.50 -1.41 44.29
CA SER A 488 4.10 -2.48 43.50
C SER A 488 3.44 -3.83 43.80
N PRO A 489 3.13 -4.67 42.78
CA PRO A 489 3.32 -4.42 41.36
C PRO A 489 2.23 -3.51 40.75
N LEU A 490 2.62 -2.66 39.80
CA LEU A 490 1.69 -2.11 38.81
C LEU A 490 1.53 -3.13 37.68
N LEU A 491 0.31 -3.30 37.17
CA LEU A 491 0.01 -4.24 36.10
C LEU A 491 -0.69 -3.52 34.94
N ASP A 492 -0.38 -3.95 33.72
CA ASP A 492 -1.07 -3.63 32.45
C ASP A 492 -1.32 -2.12 32.20
N VAL A 493 -0.35 -1.28 32.55
CA VAL A 493 -0.42 0.17 32.32
C VAL A 493 -0.30 0.46 30.83
N GLU A 494 -1.35 1.02 30.23
CA GLU A 494 -1.39 1.33 28.79
C GLU A 494 -0.66 2.64 28.45
N LEU A 495 0.54 2.51 27.85
CA LEU A 495 1.37 3.62 27.40
C LEU A 495 1.25 3.82 25.88
N ALA A 496 1.04 5.06 25.45
CA ALA A 496 1.20 5.44 24.05
C ALA A 496 2.68 5.42 23.63
N ARG A 497 2.98 5.51 22.33
CA ARG A 497 4.38 5.70 21.88
C ARG A 497 4.97 6.99 22.48
N GLY A 498 6.23 6.95 22.88
CA GLY A 498 6.88 8.10 23.53
C GLY A 498 7.98 7.72 24.53
N ARG A 499 8.46 8.74 25.27
CA ARG A 499 9.53 8.64 26.27
C ARG A 499 8.93 8.78 27.68
N TYR A 500 9.31 7.88 28.58
CA TYR A 500 8.76 7.78 29.93
C TYR A 500 9.86 7.55 30.97
N VAL A 501 9.51 7.74 32.24
CA VAL A 501 10.39 7.39 33.36
C VAL A 501 9.59 6.75 34.49
N ILE A 502 10.05 5.57 34.91
CA ILE A 502 9.52 4.82 36.05
C ILE A 502 10.30 5.26 37.29
N ARG A 503 9.59 5.60 38.36
CA ARG A 503 10.15 6.02 39.65
C ARG A 503 9.69 5.06 40.74
N ALA A 504 10.61 4.24 41.23
CA ALA A 504 10.37 3.26 42.28
C ALA A 504 10.85 3.80 43.64
N GLN A 505 10.01 3.72 44.67
CA GLN A 505 10.29 4.32 45.98
C GLN A 505 9.86 3.43 47.16
N LYS A 506 10.66 3.44 48.23
CA LYS A 506 10.29 2.90 49.54
C LYS A 506 11.03 3.64 50.66
N ALA A 507 10.38 3.84 51.81
CA ALA A 507 11.01 4.45 52.98
C ALA A 507 12.25 3.64 53.44
N GLY A 508 13.38 4.32 53.66
CA GLY A 508 14.66 3.69 54.00
C GLY A 508 15.49 3.18 52.80
N TYR A 509 14.94 3.25 51.59
CA TYR A 509 15.61 2.87 50.35
C TYR A 509 15.91 4.11 49.49
N ILE A 510 16.89 4.01 48.59
CA ILE A 510 17.13 5.05 47.58
C ILE A 510 16.02 4.99 46.52
N PRO A 511 15.44 6.13 46.10
CA PRO A 511 14.55 6.19 44.95
C PRO A 511 15.28 5.77 43.66
N THR A 512 14.91 4.63 43.09
CA THR A 512 15.42 4.19 41.79
C THR A 512 14.60 4.86 40.68
N ILE A 513 15.29 5.31 39.63
CA ILE A 513 14.71 5.93 38.45
C ILE A 513 15.13 5.07 37.26
N GLN A 514 14.16 4.62 36.46
CA GLN A 514 14.38 3.77 35.29
C GLN A 514 13.71 4.41 34.06
N PRO A 515 14.48 4.97 33.11
CA PRO A 515 13.92 5.55 31.89
C PRO A 515 13.44 4.47 30.91
N LEU A 516 12.51 4.82 30.03
CA LEU A 516 11.84 3.91 29.10
C LEU A 516 11.51 4.63 27.78
N THR A 517 11.71 3.95 26.65
CA THR A 517 11.25 4.41 25.33
C THR A 517 10.30 3.38 24.73
N VAL A 518 9.08 3.82 24.38
CA VAL A 518 8.02 3.01 23.76
C VAL A 518 7.96 3.36 22.27
N ASP A 519 8.73 2.63 21.46
CA ASP A 519 8.75 2.79 19.99
C ASP A 519 7.59 2.05 19.29
N ARG A 520 7.12 0.96 19.90
CA ARG A 520 6.13 0.01 19.33
C ARG A 520 5.24 -0.60 20.43
N PRO A 521 4.01 -1.03 20.10
CA PRO A 521 3.17 -1.80 21.03
C PRO A 521 3.79 -3.17 21.30
N VAL A 522 3.95 -3.48 22.59
CA VAL A 522 4.39 -4.78 23.13
C VAL A 522 3.77 -4.96 24.51
N GLU A 523 3.80 -6.19 25.04
CA GLU A 523 3.66 -6.43 26.47
C GLU A 523 5.08 -6.41 27.09
N TRP A 524 5.30 -5.54 28.08
CA TRP A 524 6.59 -5.29 28.72
C TRP A 524 6.47 -5.59 30.22
N ILE A 525 7.39 -6.40 30.76
CA ILE A 525 7.49 -6.66 32.20
C ILE A 525 8.83 -6.11 32.70
N GLU A 526 8.78 -5.07 33.53
CA GLU A 526 9.96 -4.42 34.11
C GLU A 526 10.14 -4.85 35.58
N ALA A 527 11.37 -5.20 35.97
CA ALA A 527 11.71 -5.63 37.32
C ALA A 527 12.80 -4.71 37.92
N ILE A 528 12.45 -3.95 38.96
CA ILE A 528 13.34 -2.96 39.58
C ILE A 528 13.72 -3.39 41.00
N THR A 529 15.00 -3.34 41.34
CA THR A 529 15.48 -3.54 42.72
C THR A 529 15.77 -2.19 43.39
N LEU A 530 15.45 -2.09 44.69
CA LEU A 530 15.81 -0.97 45.54
C LEU A 530 16.87 -1.37 46.58
N TYR A 531 17.91 -0.56 46.70
CA TYR A 531 18.97 -0.71 47.71
C TYR A 531 18.85 0.37 48.81
N ARG A 532 19.33 0.09 50.03
CA ARG A 532 19.32 1.08 51.11
C ARG A 532 20.53 2.00 50.96
N LYS A 533 20.43 3.24 51.42
CA LYS A 533 21.50 4.26 51.26
C LYS A 533 22.87 3.81 51.79
N ARG A 534 22.90 2.98 52.85
CA ARG A 534 24.13 2.42 53.42
C ARG A 534 24.76 1.32 52.56
N ASP A 535 23.96 0.60 51.76
CA ASP A 535 24.39 -0.58 51.01
C ASP A 535 25.16 -0.19 49.72
N ILE A 536 25.07 1.09 49.31
CA ILE A 536 25.72 1.67 48.12
C ILE A 536 27.07 2.33 48.46
N GLY A 537 27.24 2.79 49.72
CA GLY A 537 28.37 3.63 50.14
C GLY A 537 28.16 5.12 49.86
N HIS A 538 29.05 5.96 50.42
CA HIS A 538 29.05 7.41 50.17
C HIS A 538 29.67 7.74 48.81
N GLY A 539 29.21 8.79 48.13
CA GLY A 539 29.75 9.23 46.83
C GLY A 539 29.26 8.47 45.60
N PHE A 540 28.66 7.28 45.75
CA PHE A 540 28.17 6.46 44.64
C PHE A 540 26.68 6.70 44.31
N CYS A 541 26.29 6.33 43.09
CA CYS A 541 24.92 6.33 42.56
C CYS A 541 24.56 4.92 42.06
N TYR A 542 23.28 4.54 42.14
CA TYR A 542 22.77 3.27 41.63
C TYR A 542 22.42 3.37 40.15
N VAL A 543 22.87 2.42 39.35
CA VAL A 543 22.36 2.19 37.99
C VAL A 543 21.61 0.86 37.96
N PRO A 544 20.28 0.84 37.79
CA PRO A 544 19.48 -0.38 37.77
C PRO A 544 19.77 -1.27 36.56
N ALA A 545 19.49 -2.55 36.70
CA ALA A 545 19.61 -3.54 35.62
C ALA A 545 18.51 -3.32 34.57
N GLY A 546 18.75 -3.76 33.33
CA GLY A 546 17.75 -3.68 32.27
C GLY A 546 18.34 -3.63 30.87
N GLU A 547 17.47 -3.81 29.86
CA GLU A 547 17.80 -3.59 28.45
C GLU A 547 18.03 -2.10 28.19
N VAL A 548 19.07 -1.77 27.40
CA VAL A 548 19.41 -0.39 27.03
C VAL A 548 19.72 -0.26 25.55
N MET A 549 19.45 0.93 25.00
CA MET A 549 19.80 1.30 23.63
C MET A 549 21.13 2.07 23.60
N LEU A 550 22.22 1.38 23.29
CA LEU A 550 23.53 1.99 23.09
C LEU A 550 23.67 2.51 21.64
N GLY A 551 24.51 3.52 21.47
CA GLY A 551 24.88 4.07 20.16
C GLY A 551 23.74 4.70 19.36
N GLY A 552 23.88 4.75 18.04
CA GLY A 552 22.83 5.29 17.15
C GLY A 552 22.62 6.80 17.27
N ASP A 553 23.65 7.56 17.63
CA ASP A 553 23.69 9.01 17.46
C ASP A 553 24.20 9.33 16.05
N PRO A 554 23.38 9.94 15.15
CA PRO A 554 23.77 10.19 13.76
C PRO A 554 24.91 11.22 13.60
N LEU A 555 25.32 11.91 14.68
CA LEU A 555 26.45 12.83 14.68
C LEU A 555 27.71 12.26 15.36
N VAL A 556 27.71 10.96 15.67
CA VAL A 556 28.90 10.19 16.10
C VAL A 556 29.12 9.06 15.08
N PRO A 557 29.94 9.24 14.04
CA PRO A 557 30.14 8.19 13.03
C PRO A 557 30.91 6.99 13.62
N GLY A 558 30.65 5.78 13.11
CA GLY A 558 31.13 4.51 13.70
C GLY A 558 30.17 3.89 14.73
N ASN A 559 29.22 4.66 15.25
CA ASN A 559 28.46 4.32 16.45
C ASN A 559 27.15 3.56 16.17
N GLN A 560 27.24 2.28 15.79
CA GLN A 560 26.08 1.43 15.52
C GLN A 560 25.09 1.34 16.69
N LYS A 561 23.79 1.49 16.41
CA LYS A 561 22.70 1.34 17.38
C LYS A 561 22.56 -0.13 17.83
N ARG A 562 22.69 -0.42 19.12
CA ARG A 562 22.68 -1.80 19.67
C ARG A 562 21.81 -1.90 20.92
N LYS A 563 20.99 -2.96 21.01
CA LYS A 563 20.28 -3.34 22.25
C LYS A 563 21.11 -4.36 23.03
N LEU A 564 21.32 -4.12 24.32
CA LEU A 564 21.99 -5.04 25.24
C LEU A 564 21.32 -5.01 26.61
N TYR A 565 21.27 -6.16 27.30
CA TYR A 565 20.94 -6.19 28.72
C TYR A 565 22.19 -5.88 29.54
N VAL A 566 22.12 -4.89 30.42
CA VAL A 566 23.22 -4.50 31.31
C VAL A 566 22.78 -4.72 32.75
N PRO A 567 23.53 -5.50 33.57
CA PRO A 567 23.29 -5.69 34.99
C PRO A 567 23.23 -4.39 35.80
N ASP A 568 22.94 -4.50 37.10
CA ASP A 568 23.04 -3.38 38.01
C ASP A 568 24.43 -3.22 38.65
N PHE A 569 24.82 -1.96 38.84
CA PHE A 569 26.13 -1.57 39.35
C PHE A 569 26.02 -0.26 40.14
N PHE A 570 27.03 0.02 40.96
CA PHE A 570 27.21 1.31 41.61
C PHE A 570 28.34 2.05 40.90
N ILE A 571 28.12 3.31 40.52
CA ILE A 571 29.14 4.14 39.88
C ILE A 571 29.35 5.43 40.66
N ALA A 572 30.59 5.91 40.73
CA ALA A 572 30.94 7.15 41.41
C ALA A 572 30.18 8.33 40.79
N ARG A 573 29.60 9.19 41.63
CA ARG A 573 28.83 10.35 41.18
C ARG A 573 29.68 11.29 40.33
N PHE A 574 30.93 11.47 40.73
CA PHE A 574 31.93 12.31 40.07
C PHE A 574 33.13 11.44 39.66
N PRO A 575 33.98 11.91 38.73
CA PRO A 575 35.33 11.38 38.54
C PRO A 575 36.15 11.44 39.83
N VAL A 576 37.26 10.69 39.89
CA VAL A 576 38.20 10.74 41.03
C VAL A 576 38.77 12.16 41.16
N SER A 577 38.78 12.70 42.37
CA SER A 577 39.29 14.05 42.66
C SER A 577 40.83 14.11 42.72
N ILE A 578 41.39 15.31 42.58
CA ILE A 578 42.84 15.54 42.74
C ILE A 578 43.28 15.18 44.17
N GLU A 579 42.46 15.45 45.19
CA GLU A 579 42.71 15.07 46.59
C GLU A 579 42.73 13.55 46.80
N GLU A 580 41.76 12.82 46.26
CA GLU A 580 41.74 11.36 46.39
C GLU A 580 42.97 10.74 45.71
N TYR A 581 43.33 11.22 44.52
CA TYR A 581 44.53 10.77 43.81
C TYR A 581 45.82 11.17 44.54
N TYR A 582 45.83 12.33 45.20
CA TYR A 582 46.93 12.75 46.07
C TYR A 582 47.17 11.76 47.22
N ALA A 583 46.10 11.31 47.90
CA ALA A 583 46.20 10.34 48.98
C ALA A 583 46.81 8.99 48.52
N PHE A 584 46.47 8.52 47.33
CA PHE A 584 47.11 7.36 46.70
C PHE A 584 48.61 7.59 46.47
N LEU A 585 48.99 8.69 45.81
CA LEU A 585 50.41 9.03 45.56
C LEU A 585 51.22 9.16 46.85
N VAL A 586 50.64 9.73 47.92
CA VAL A 586 51.28 9.81 49.24
C VAL A 586 51.51 8.40 49.82
N SER A 587 50.52 7.50 49.74
CA SER A 587 50.64 6.15 50.33
C SER A 587 51.76 5.30 49.70
N ILE A 588 51.94 5.37 48.37
CA ILE A 588 53.04 4.63 47.68
C ILE A 588 54.41 5.30 47.85
N SER A 589 54.45 6.59 48.22
CA SER A 589 55.70 7.38 48.25
C SER A 589 56.73 6.90 49.27
N SER A 590 56.28 6.31 50.38
CA SER A 590 57.14 5.76 51.43
C SER A 590 57.65 4.35 51.13
N GLU A 591 57.03 3.63 50.19
CA GLU A 591 57.27 2.19 49.98
C GLU A 591 58.05 1.91 48.69
N ALA A 592 57.77 2.62 47.60
CA ALA A 592 58.44 2.42 46.31
C ALA A 592 58.60 3.72 45.49
N PRO A 593 59.70 4.48 45.66
CA PRO A 593 59.92 5.73 44.92
C PRO A 593 59.97 5.58 43.38
N ALA A 594 60.34 4.41 42.87
CA ALA A 594 60.30 4.11 41.43
C ALA A 594 58.87 3.86 40.90
N GLU A 595 57.97 3.36 41.75
CA GLU A 595 56.56 3.13 41.43
C GLU A 595 55.76 4.44 41.51
N LEU A 596 56.06 5.30 42.49
CA LEU A 596 55.57 6.67 42.53
C LEU A 596 55.84 7.43 41.22
N ALA A 597 57.04 7.28 40.65
CA ALA A 597 57.42 7.93 39.40
C ALA A 597 56.65 7.43 38.16
N LEU A 598 56.07 6.22 38.21
CA LEU A 598 55.20 5.69 37.17
C LEU A 598 53.78 6.26 37.22
N HIS A 599 53.31 6.62 38.43
CA HIS A 599 51.94 7.04 38.70
C HIS A 599 51.75 8.57 38.84
N MET A 600 52.83 9.33 39.01
CA MET A 600 52.83 10.80 38.96
C MET A 600 52.38 11.33 37.57
N PRO A 601 51.27 12.09 37.46
CA PRO A 601 50.85 12.70 36.20
C PRO A 601 51.90 13.69 35.67
N THR A 602 52.37 13.45 34.44
CA THR A 602 53.44 14.26 33.80
C THR A 602 52.92 15.54 33.13
N VAL A 603 51.61 15.77 33.16
CA VAL A 603 50.96 16.97 32.62
C VAL A 603 51.44 18.24 33.31
N ARG A 604 51.70 19.29 32.52
CA ARG A 604 51.98 20.64 32.99
C ARG A 604 50.92 21.61 32.51
N VAL A 605 50.42 22.43 33.42
CA VAL A 605 49.36 23.44 33.20
C VAL A 605 49.98 24.82 33.41
N ALA A 606 49.90 25.68 32.39
CA ALA A 606 50.64 26.95 32.34
C ALA A 606 52.17 26.83 32.58
N GLY A 607 52.73 25.63 32.42
CA GLY A 607 54.14 25.31 32.70
C GLY A 607 54.39 24.64 34.07
N GLU A 608 53.43 24.69 34.99
CA GLU A 608 53.52 24.12 36.35
C GLU A 608 52.99 22.67 36.41
N PRO A 609 53.59 21.75 37.18
CA PRO A 609 53.08 20.39 37.32
C PRO A 609 51.89 20.34 38.30
N LEU A 610 51.02 19.32 38.17
CA LEU A 610 49.87 19.14 39.06
C LEU A 610 50.30 18.79 40.52
N PHE A 611 51.37 18.01 40.64
CA PHE A 611 52.00 17.64 41.91
C PHE A 611 53.48 18.03 41.88
N GLU A 612 53.98 18.63 42.96
CA GLU A 612 55.41 18.82 43.19
C GLU A 612 55.97 17.67 44.04
N LEU A 613 57.28 17.42 43.98
CA LEU A 613 57.96 16.53 44.93
C LEU A 613 58.71 17.38 45.96
N ASP A 614 58.58 17.04 47.24
CA ASP A 614 59.33 17.66 48.34
C ASP A 614 60.85 17.44 48.16
N PRO A 615 61.65 18.51 48.00
CA PRO A 615 63.10 18.38 47.82
C PRO A 615 63.85 17.73 48.99
N GLN A 616 63.23 17.60 50.17
CA GLN A 616 63.86 17.05 51.38
C GLN A 616 63.65 15.55 51.59
N ASN A 617 62.53 14.99 51.10
CA ASN A 617 62.14 13.59 51.37
C ASN A 617 61.49 12.87 50.18
N GLY A 618 61.26 13.55 49.04
CA GLY A 618 60.67 12.96 47.84
C GLY A 618 59.15 12.71 47.90
N THR A 619 58.46 13.13 48.97
CA THR A 619 57.00 12.97 49.07
C THR A 619 56.24 13.89 48.11
N PRO A 620 55.14 13.44 47.50
CA PRO A 620 54.26 14.29 46.71
C PRO A 620 53.65 15.42 47.53
N ARG A 621 53.45 16.58 46.89
CA ARG A 621 52.71 17.74 47.42
C ARG A 621 51.80 18.33 46.34
N LEU A 622 50.64 18.84 46.76
CA LEU A 622 49.73 19.58 45.88
C LEU A 622 50.37 20.90 45.41
N ASN A 623 50.31 21.22 44.12
CA ASN A 623 50.78 22.51 43.62
C ASN A 623 49.74 23.61 43.90
N THR A 624 49.82 24.21 45.10
CA THR A 624 48.89 25.27 45.51
C THR A 624 49.02 26.56 44.69
N ARG A 625 50.13 26.80 43.97
CA ARG A 625 50.23 27.93 43.02
C ARG A 625 49.31 27.72 41.81
N LEU A 626 49.19 26.46 41.35
CA LEU A 626 48.33 26.08 40.24
C LEU A 626 46.84 25.98 40.66
N LEU A 627 46.60 25.38 41.83
CA LEU A 627 45.23 25.15 42.34
C LEU A 627 44.60 26.43 42.92
N GLY A 628 45.41 27.31 43.50
CA GLY A 628 44.99 28.52 44.23
C GLY A 628 44.80 28.26 45.73
N ASP A 629 44.14 27.17 46.08
CA ASP A 629 43.98 26.67 47.46
C ASP A 629 43.76 25.13 47.45
N GLU A 630 44.05 24.48 48.58
CA GLU A 630 43.90 23.02 48.73
C GLU A 630 42.44 22.57 48.61
N SER A 631 41.47 23.40 49.02
CA SER A 631 40.03 23.11 48.91
C SER A 631 39.54 22.84 47.47
N ARG A 632 40.31 23.27 46.46
CA ARG A 632 40.03 22.96 45.05
C ARG A 632 40.41 21.54 44.66
N ALA A 633 41.38 20.92 45.34
CA ALA A 633 41.79 19.54 45.06
C ALA A 633 40.66 18.53 45.32
N THR A 634 39.85 18.77 46.36
CA THR A 634 38.62 18.02 46.68
C THR A 634 37.56 18.11 45.58
N ALA A 635 37.50 19.26 44.90
CA ALA A 635 36.36 19.66 44.07
C ALA A 635 36.59 19.54 42.56
N THR A 636 37.83 19.32 42.10
CA THR A 636 38.19 19.20 40.67
C THR A 636 38.66 17.77 40.35
N PRO A 637 38.26 17.19 39.20
CA PRO A 637 38.71 15.85 38.77
C PRO A 637 40.22 15.81 38.54
N VAL A 638 40.85 14.67 38.84
CA VAL A 638 42.24 14.40 38.45
C VAL A 638 42.33 14.18 36.93
N PHE A 639 43.41 14.70 36.34
CA PHE A 639 43.64 14.69 34.89
C PHE A 639 45.12 14.45 34.57
N GLY A 640 45.43 14.01 33.35
CA GLY A 640 46.79 13.59 32.96
C GLY A 640 47.16 12.17 33.40
N VAL A 641 46.18 11.34 33.79
CA VAL A 641 46.42 10.01 34.37
C VAL A 641 46.45 8.94 33.27
N SER A 642 47.41 8.00 33.32
CA SER A 642 47.45 6.84 32.42
C SER A 642 46.42 5.77 32.83
N TRP A 643 46.07 4.85 31.92
CA TRP A 643 45.16 3.75 32.24
C TRP A 643 45.73 2.87 33.37
N SER A 644 47.02 2.55 33.28
CA SER A 644 47.75 1.77 34.29
C SER A 644 47.72 2.40 35.68
N SER A 645 47.75 3.73 35.77
CA SER A 645 47.76 4.44 37.06
C SER A 645 46.35 4.65 37.63
N ALA A 646 45.33 4.70 36.75
CA ALA A 646 43.93 4.65 37.14
C ALA A 646 43.53 3.25 37.66
N GLU A 647 44.08 2.19 37.06
CA GLU A 647 43.86 0.80 37.47
C GLU A 647 44.60 0.46 38.78
N ALA A 648 45.85 0.91 38.95
CA ALA A 648 46.57 0.82 40.23
C ALA A 648 45.82 1.52 41.38
N PHE A 649 45.30 2.74 41.15
CA PHE A 649 44.45 3.45 42.11
C PHE A 649 43.19 2.63 42.47
N CYS A 650 42.57 1.94 41.51
CA CYS A 650 41.39 1.12 41.78
C CYS A 650 41.71 -0.08 42.69
N ARG A 651 42.89 -0.69 42.56
CA ARG A 651 43.36 -1.76 43.48
C ARG A 651 43.57 -1.23 44.90
N TRP A 652 44.38 -0.16 45.04
CA TRP A 652 44.60 0.54 46.31
C TRP A 652 43.28 0.92 47.00
N ARG A 653 42.32 1.48 46.25
CA ARG A 653 41.02 1.87 46.79
C ARG A 653 40.15 0.67 47.16
N SER A 654 40.31 -0.47 46.49
CA SER A 654 39.61 -1.72 46.85
C SER A 654 40.08 -2.25 48.20
N GLU A 655 41.40 -2.22 48.42
CA GLU A 655 42.05 -2.68 49.65
C GLU A 655 41.71 -1.75 50.82
N ASN A 656 41.81 -0.44 50.62
CA ASN A 656 41.59 0.57 51.66
C ASN A 656 40.10 0.74 52.05
N ASP A 657 39.16 0.67 51.10
CA ASP A 657 37.72 0.72 51.40
C ASP A 657 37.14 -0.66 51.79
N GLY A 658 37.90 -1.76 51.61
CA GLY A 658 37.44 -3.14 51.83
C GLY A 658 36.34 -3.61 50.87
N VAL A 659 36.17 -2.94 49.71
CA VAL A 659 35.09 -3.20 48.74
C VAL A 659 35.67 -3.10 47.31
N PRO A 660 35.51 -4.13 46.45
CA PRO A 660 36.06 -4.12 45.09
C PRO A 660 35.66 -2.89 44.26
N CYS A 661 36.67 -2.15 43.83
CA CYS A 661 36.61 -0.97 42.97
C CYS A 661 37.33 -1.26 41.66
N ARG A 662 36.76 -0.81 40.54
CA ARG A 662 37.37 -0.91 39.21
C ARG A 662 36.99 0.28 38.34
N LEU A 663 37.60 0.38 37.17
CA LEU A 663 37.08 1.21 36.09
C LEU A 663 35.70 0.69 35.62
N PRO A 664 34.80 1.57 35.16
CA PRO A 664 33.57 1.13 34.49
C PRO A 664 33.89 0.41 33.17
N THR A 665 32.95 -0.38 32.66
CA THR A 665 32.98 -0.74 31.23
C THR A 665 32.44 0.40 30.37
N SER A 666 32.82 0.42 29.10
CA SER A 666 32.31 1.32 28.05
C SER A 666 30.78 1.36 28.03
N THR A 667 30.15 0.20 28.24
CA THR A 667 28.71 -0.02 28.28
C THR A 667 28.08 0.47 29.59
N GLU A 668 28.71 0.23 30.73
CA GLU A 668 28.28 0.78 32.02
C GLU A 668 28.38 2.30 32.04
N TRP A 669 29.45 2.87 31.48
CA TRP A 669 29.65 4.32 31.38
C TRP A 669 28.57 4.96 30.51
N GLU A 670 28.35 4.45 29.29
CA GLU A 670 27.33 4.99 28.39
C GLU A 670 25.92 4.86 29.00
N LYS A 671 25.61 3.71 29.63
CA LYS A 671 24.36 3.56 30.38
C LYS A 671 24.27 4.55 31.54
N ALA A 672 25.32 4.74 32.33
CA ALA A 672 25.33 5.68 33.45
C ALA A 672 25.15 7.14 33.00
N ALA A 673 25.63 7.47 31.78
CA ALA A 673 25.47 8.76 31.15
C ALA A 673 24.04 8.99 30.62
N ARG A 674 23.54 8.11 29.74
CA ARG A 674 22.30 8.34 28.98
C ARG A 674 21.08 7.52 29.42
N GLY A 675 21.25 6.59 30.36
CA GLY A 675 20.19 5.68 30.74
C GLY A 675 19.82 4.68 29.63
N ALA A 676 18.57 4.22 29.63
CA ALA A 676 18.03 3.26 28.67
C ALA A 676 17.30 3.93 27.47
N ASP A 677 16.82 5.17 27.62
CA ASP A 677 15.95 5.86 26.65
C ASP A 677 16.66 6.34 25.37
N GLY A 678 17.99 6.38 25.38
CA GLY A 678 18.81 6.69 24.21
C GLY A 678 19.02 8.19 23.96
N ARG A 679 18.90 9.04 24.98
CA ARG A 679 19.27 10.48 24.90
C ARG A 679 20.71 10.72 24.40
N VAL A 680 20.94 11.87 23.79
CA VAL A 680 22.27 12.28 23.28
C VAL A 680 23.21 12.72 24.40
N TYR A 681 22.71 13.48 25.37
CA TYR A 681 23.45 14.03 26.51
C TYR A 681 22.80 13.58 27.84
N PRO A 682 23.49 13.65 28.99
CA PRO A 682 22.92 13.17 30.26
C PRO A 682 21.56 13.75 30.63
N TRP A 683 21.33 15.02 30.28
CA TRP A 683 20.09 15.76 30.53
C TRP A 683 18.99 15.61 29.47
N GLY A 684 19.29 15.22 28.22
CA GLY A 684 18.34 15.21 27.10
C GLY A 684 19.02 15.16 25.72
N ASP A 685 18.30 15.56 24.65
CA ASP A 685 18.83 15.56 23.28
C ASP A 685 19.47 16.91 22.86
N SER A 686 19.00 18.03 23.41
CA SER A 686 19.51 19.38 23.09
C SER A 686 20.91 19.65 23.67
N PHE A 687 21.84 20.16 22.86
CA PHE A 687 23.13 20.65 23.36
C PHE A 687 23.01 22.07 23.93
N ASP A 688 23.62 22.32 25.09
CA ASP A 688 23.90 23.65 25.60
C ASP A 688 25.29 23.70 26.25
N PRO A 689 26.18 24.65 25.88
CA PRO A 689 27.51 24.72 26.49
C PRO A 689 27.46 25.10 27.98
N LEU A 690 26.41 25.78 28.47
CA LEU A 690 26.27 26.14 29.88
C LEU A 690 25.97 24.93 30.78
N PHE A 691 25.68 23.76 30.20
CA PHE A 691 25.36 22.57 30.96
C PHE A 691 26.57 21.67 31.20
N CYS A 692 27.70 21.88 30.52
CA CYS A 692 28.78 20.91 30.39
C CYS A 692 30.17 21.57 30.37
N ASP A 693 31.23 20.89 30.84
CA ASP A 693 32.60 21.45 30.86
C ASP A 693 33.34 21.09 29.56
N SER A 694 33.41 22.04 28.63
CA SER A 694 33.89 21.88 27.27
C SER A 694 34.63 23.14 26.78
N ARG A 695 35.28 23.07 25.61
CA ARG A 695 36.05 24.21 25.04
C ARG A 695 35.20 25.47 24.83
N LEU A 696 33.87 25.36 24.79
CA LEU A 696 32.96 26.50 24.62
C LEU A 696 32.67 27.21 25.94
N SER A 697 32.37 26.45 27.00
CA SER A 697 32.10 26.97 28.35
C SER A 697 33.38 27.37 29.08
N ASN A 698 34.41 26.55 28.98
CA ASN A 698 35.70 26.71 29.66
C ASN A 698 36.78 27.23 28.70
N SER A 699 36.42 28.18 27.83
CA SER A 699 37.23 28.63 26.67
C SER A 699 38.56 29.33 27.02
N GLN A 700 38.73 29.77 28.27
CA GLN A 700 39.97 30.33 28.82
C GLN A 700 40.60 29.41 29.89
N GLY A 701 40.04 28.23 30.12
CA GLY A 701 40.45 27.31 31.18
C GLY A 701 41.67 26.48 30.82
N THR A 702 42.68 26.55 31.68
CA THR A 702 43.88 25.72 31.57
C THR A 702 43.70 24.31 32.18
N MET A 703 42.61 24.08 32.93
CA MET A 703 42.27 22.85 33.66
C MET A 703 40.74 22.66 33.73
N PRO A 704 40.24 21.46 34.12
CA PRO A 704 38.80 21.22 34.33
C PRO A 704 38.18 22.16 35.39
N LEU A 705 36.87 22.36 35.28
CA LEU A 705 36.07 23.05 36.29
C LEU A 705 35.80 22.14 37.51
N ALA A 706 35.35 22.74 38.61
CA ALA A 706 34.93 22.01 39.79
C ALA A 706 33.54 21.33 39.61
N PHE A 707 33.35 20.20 40.28
CA PHE A 707 32.20 19.31 40.20
C PHE A 707 30.82 19.98 40.34
N GLU A 708 30.73 21.06 41.11
CA GLU A 708 29.46 21.77 41.37
C GLU A 708 29.30 23.07 40.57
N GLU A 709 30.19 23.38 39.63
CA GLU A 709 29.99 24.45 38.65
C GLU A 709 28.97 24.00 37.58
N MET A 710 29.17 22.83 36.98
CA MET A 710 28.27 22.25 35.98
C MET A 710 27.12 21.47 36.63
N LYS A 711 26.05 22.19 37.00
CA LYS A 711 24.88 21.63 37.71
C LYS A 711 23.90 20.86 36.82
N ALA A 712 23.87 21.17 35.52
CA ALA A 712 23.00 20.50 34.54
C ALA A 712 23.63 19.25 33.91
N ASP A 713 24.95 19.05 34.00
CA ASP A 713 25.60 17.76 33.74
C ASP A 713 25.23 16.78 34.85
N ARG A 714 24.05 16.17 34.68
CA ARG A 714 23.45 15.21 35.59
C ARG A 714 22.63 14.20 34.78
N SER A 715 22.98 12.91 34.87
CA SER A 715 22.19 11.85 34.26
C SER A 715 20.90 11.57 35.04
N VAL A 716 20.01 10.81 34.40
CA VAL A 716 18.76 10.30 34.99
C VAL A 716 18.98 9.53 36.32
N TYR A 717 20.13 8.89 36.50
CA TYR A 717 20.51 8.19 37.74
C TYR A 717 21.22 9.09 38.78
N GLY A 718 21.41 10.37 38.48
CA GLY A 718 22.08 11.33 39.37
C GLY A 718 23.61 11.26 39.37
N VAL A 719 24.21 10.59 38.37
CA VAL A 719 25.64 10.67 38.08
C VAL A 719 25.93 12.04 37.44
N ARG A 720 27.11 12.62 37.65
CA ARG A 720 27.50 13.98 37.26
C ARG A 720 28.81 13.97 36.46
N SER A 721 29.12 15.09 35.81
CA SER A 721 30.37 15.33 35.09
C SER A 721 30.66 14.24 34.06
N LEU A 722 29.69 13.93 33.19
CA LEU A 722 29.76 12.91 32.13
C LEU A 722 29.87 13.55 30.74
N ALA A 723 29.38 14.77 30.56
CA ALA A 723 29.42 15.52 29.32
C ALA A 723 30.62 16.48 29.28
N GLY A 724 31.83 15.93 29.35
CA GLY A 724 33.05 16.73 29.42
C GLY A 724 33.70 16.68 30.80
N GLY A 725 34.40 17.74 31.18
CA GLY A 725 35.31 17.70 32.33
C GLY A 725 36.58 16.96 31.94
N VAL A 726 36.60 15.63 32.10
CA VAL A 726 37.71 14.75 31.70
C VAL A 726 37.21 13.57 30.86
N ARG A 727 38.01 13.13 29.88
CA ARG A 727 37.77 11.84 29.19
C ARG A 727 38.13 10.73 30.16
N GLU A 728 37.31 9.70 30.24
CA GLU A 728 37.46 8.66 31.25
C GLU A 728 37.90 7.32 30.68
N TRP A 729 38.90 6.73 31.33
CA TRP A 729 39.31 5.35 31.09
C TRP A 729 38.21 4.36 31.47
N CYS A 730 37.88 3.49 30.52
CA CYS A 730 37.11 2.27 30.75
C CYS A 730 38.06 1.06 30.89
N ILE A 731 37.57 -0.06 31.42
CA ILE A 731 38.38 -1.28 31.55
C ILE A 731 38.66 -1.97 30.20
N ASP A 732 37.78 -1.76 29.22
CA ASP A 732 37.74 -2.47 27.93
C ASP A 732 38.90 -2.06 27.00
N TRP A 733 39.22 -2.93 26.05
CA TRP A 733 40.06 -2.61 24.90
C TRP A 733 39.25 -1.86 23.83
N TYR A 734 39.86 -0.85 23.21
CA TYR A 734 39.42 -0.30 21.92
C TYR A 734 40.04 -1.10 20.77
N ASP A 735 41.35 -1.37 20.88
CA ASP A 735 42.10 -2.30 20.02
C ASP A 735 43.16 -3.00 20.88
N GLU A 736 42.94 -4.28 21.20
CA GLU A 736 43.85 -5.10 22.00
C GLU A 736 45.17 -5.39 21.27
N ALA A 737 45.14 -5.52 19.94
CA ALA A 737 46.33 -5.81 19.13
C ALA A 737 47.26 -4.58 19.02
N ALA A 738 46.71 -3.37 19.09
CA ALA A 738 47.45 -2.12 19.14
C ALA A 738 47.72 -1.60 20.57
N GLY A 739 47.25 -2.27 21.63
CA GLY A 739 47.42 -1.85 23.03
C GLY A 739 46.63 -0.58 23.41
N ILE A 740 45.50 -0.33 22.72
CA ILE A 740 44.68 0.87 22.87
C ILE A 740 43.49 0.56 23.79
N ARG A 741 43.42 1.26 24.92
CA ARG A 741 42.34 1.16 25.90
C ARG A 741 41.19 2.10 25.56
N GLN A 742 39.98 1.67 25.87
CA GLN A 742 38.75 2.42 25.61
C GLN A 742 38.64 3.65 26.52
N GLN A 743 38.25 4.78 25.91
CA GLN A 743 37.89 6.01 26.59
C GLN A 743 36.46 6.45 26.24
N ARG A 744 35.86 7.23 27.14
CA ARG A 744 34.50 7.78 27.01
C ARG A 744 34.41 9.23 27.49
N GLY A 745 33.38 9.92 27.01
CA GLY A 745 33.10 11.31 27.34
C GLY A 745 33.97 12.33 26.61
N GLY A 746 33.70 13.62 26.87
CA GLY A 746 34.48 14.74 26.36
C GLY A 746 35.52 15.21 27.37
N ALA A 747 36.09 16.40 27.17
CA ALA A 747 36.89 17.09 28.19
C ALA A 747 36.80 18.61 28.02
N TRP A 748 37.20 19.35 29.06
CA TRP A 748 37.17 20.81 29.13
C TRP A 748 37.84 21.52 27.94
N ASN A 749 38.84 20.88 27.33
CA ASN A 749 39.61 21.40 26.20
C ASN A 749 39.16 20.85 24.83
N LEU A 750 38.09 20.06 24.75
CA LEU A 750 37.58 19.44 23.51
C LEU A 750 36.29 20.12 22.98
N PRO A 751 36.01 20.03 21.67
CA PRO A 751 34.76 20.51 21.08
C PRO A 751 33.49 19.80 21.59
N ALA A 752 32.34 20.46 21.45
CA ALA A 752 31.03 19.98 21.91
C ALA A 752 30.61 18.58 21.42
N VAL A 753 31.07 18.14 20.25
CA VAL A 753 30.74 16.81 19.70
C VAL A 753 31.25 15.65 20.59
N PHE A 754 32.38 15.86 21.27
CA PHE A 754 32.96 14.86 22.19
C PHE A 754 32.16 14.73 23.49
N CYS A 755 31.31 15.71 23.83
CA CYS A 755 30.49 15.67 25.05
C CYS A 755 29.22 14.81 24.92
N ARG A 756 29.02 14.16 23.77
CA ARG A 756 27.88 13.24 23.50
C ARG A 756 28.06 11.96 24.29
N ALA A 757 27.02 11.50 24.98
CA ALA A 757 27.08 10.36 25.91
C ALA A 757 27.41 9.02 25.22
N SER A 758 27.17 8.92 23.91
CA SER A 758 27.55 7.75 23.10
C SER A 758 28.82 7.99 22.25
N PHE A 759 29.60 9.05 22.51
CA PHE A 759 30.94 9.19 21.95
C PHE A 759 31.88 8.15 22.58
N ALA A 760 32.86 7.68 21.80
CA ALA A 760 33.85 6.69 22.20
C ALA A 760 35.13 6.86 21.38
N ASP A 761 36.29 6.87 22.03
CA ASP A 761 37.61 6.87 21.40
C ASP A 761 38.59 5.98 22.19
N GLY A 762 39.84 5.89 21.73
CA GLY A 762 40.86 5.07 22.36
C GLY A 762 42.20 5.79 22.47
N SER A 763 42.94 5.48 23.53
CA SER A 763 44.34 5.92 23.72
C SER A 763 45.21 4.74 24.19
N PRO A 764 46.52 4.72 23.90
CA PRO A 764 47.44 3.73 24.46
C PRO A 764 47.41 3.74 25.99
N GLU A 765 47.54 2.58 26.64
CA GLU A 765 47.38 2.46 28.10
C GLU A 765 48.35 3.32 28.93
N SER A 766 49.53 3.64 28.38
CA SER A 766 50.54 4.52 28.98
C SER A 766 50.29 6.03 28.77
N ALA A 767 49.27 6.42 28.00
CA ALA A 767 49.07 7.80 27.57
C ALA A 767 48.44 8.69 28.67
N GLY A 768 49.27 9.35 29.46
CA GLY A 768 48.86 10.44 30.36
C GLY A 768 48.50 11.75 29.64
N PHE A 769 47.65 11.71 28.60
CA PHE A 769 47.20 12.93 27.91
C PHE A 769 46.48 13.85 28.89
N ALA A 770 46.66 15.16 28.74
CA ALA A 770 46.12 16.16 29.67
C ALA A 770 44.61 16.02 29.93
N SER A 771 43.82 15.59 28.95
CA SER A 771 42.37 15.39 29.06
C SER A 771 41.94 14.09 29.76
N ASN A 772 42.86 13.20 30.14
CA ASN A 772 42.56 11.86 30.64
C ASN A 772 42.41 11.82 32.18
N GLY A 773 41.22 11.46 32.65
CA GLY A 773 40.90 11.11 34.03
C GLY A 773 40.17 9.76 34.11
N PHE A 774 39.47 9.49 35.20
CA PHE A 774 38.70 8.26 35.40
C PHE A 774 37.70 8.38 36.56
N ARG A 775 36.75 7.43 36.64
CA ARG A 775 35.84 7.26 37.79
C ARG A 775 35.76 5.80 38.24
N LEU A 776 35.27 5.57 39.45
CA LEU A 776 35.12 4.24 40.02
C LEU A 776 33.75 3.60 39.71
N CYS A 777 33.75 2.29 39.49
CA CYS A 777 32.59 1.41 39.42
C CYS A 777 32.75 0.27 40.45
N ARG A 778 31.63 -0.20 41.01
CA ARG A 778 31.55 -1.31 41.98
C ARG A 778 30.41 -2.27 41.59
N PRO A 779 30.61 -3.59 41.64
CA PRO A 779 29.54 -4.56 41.41
C PRO A 779 28.54 -4.56 42.58
N VAL A 780 27.27 -4.87 42.30
CA VAL A 780 26.20 -4.98 43.31
C VAL A 780 26.27 -6.28 44.13
N LYS A 781 26.99 -7.29 43.65
CA LYS A 781 27.26 -8.57 44.35
C LYS A 781 28.76 -8.81 44.45
N LEU A 782 29.22 -9.25 45.63
CA LEU A 782 30.63 -9.55 45.91
C LEU A 782 31.08 -10.91 45.36
N ASP A 783 30.21 -11.90 45.29
CA ASP A 783 30.55 -13.29 44.92
C ASP A 783 30.69 -13.53 43.41
N LEU A 784 30.61 -12.48 42.58
CA LEU A 784 31.04 -12.59 41.19
C LEU A 784 32.55 -12.42 41.14
N ALA A 785 33.25 -13.55 41.20
CA ALA A 785 34.50 -13.69 40.47
C ALA A 785 34.30 -13.11 39.06
N ILE A 786 35.29 -12.38 38.55
CA ILE A 786 35.28 -11.89 37.17
C ILE A 786 34.95 -13.12 36.30
N PRO A 787 33.86 -13.12 35.51
CA PRO A 787 33.67 -14.18 34.55
C PRO A 787 34.92 -14.17 33.68
N GLU A 788 35.64 -15.29 33.62
CA GLU A 788 36.57 -15.49 32.50
C GLU A 788 35.76 -15.16 31.25
N TYR A 789 36.21 -14.15 30.50
CA TYR A 789 35.51 -13.73 29.30
C TYR A 789 35.66 -14.89 28.33
N VAL A 790 34.69 -15.81 28.35
CA VAL A 790 34.76 -17.06 27.59
C VAL A 790 35.01 -16.67 26.16
N SER A 791 36.18 -17.06 25.66
CA SER A 791 36.64 -16.71 24.33
C SER A 791 35.92 -17.57 23.28
N ASP A 792 34.59 -17.54 23.29
CA ASP A 792 33.70 -18.12 22.27
C ASP A 792 33.76 -17.34 20.93
N ALA A 793 34.86 -16.61 20.74
CA ALA A 793 35.43 -16.25 19.44
C ALA A 793 36.41 -17.31 18.91
N SER A 794 36.39 -18.56 19.42
CA SER A 794 37.20 -19.65 18.86
C SER A 794 36.48 -21.01 18.76
N SER A 795 35.81 -21.26 17.63
CA SER A 795 36.22 -22.35 16.69
C SER A 795 35.21 -22.77 15.60
N SER A 796 34.45 -21.85 14.98
CA SER A 796 34.15 -22.05 13.55
C SER A 796 35.46 -21.90 12.77
N ARG A 797 36.04 -23.02 12.29
CA ARG A 797 37.42 -23.10 11.77
C ARG A 797 37.67 -22.17 10.56
N ALA A 798 38.26 -21.00 10.83
CA ALA A 798 39.04 -20.24 9.85
C ALA A 798 40.54 -20.29 10.25
N GLY A 799 41.43 -20.44 9.28
CA GLY A 799 42.84 -20.76 9.53
C GLY A 799 43.70 -19.54 9.87
N LYS A 800 44.82 -19.79 10.57
CA LYS A 800 45.89 -18.79 10.80
C LYS A 800 46.32 -18.13 9.48
N ARG A 801 46.06 -16.83 9.32
CA ARG A 801 46.77 -15.96 8.39
C ARG A 801 47.42 -14.81 9.17
N ARG A 802 48.58 -14.35 8.67
CA ARG A 802 49.29 -13.18 9.21
C ARG A 802 48.51 -11.91 8.87
N ALA A 803 48.86 -10.81 9.53
CA ALA A 803 48.53 -9.46 9.09
C ALA A 803 49.25 -9.14 7.75
N THR A 804 48.69 -9.66 6.65
CA THR A 804 49.13 -9.45 5.27
C THR A 804 47.89 -9.51 4.36
N GLY A 805 47.36 -8.34 3.99
CA GLY A 805 46.25 -8.21 3.04
C GLY A 805 44.86 -8.40 3.64
N VAL A 806 44.25 -7.31 4.12
CA VAL A 806 42.78 -7.18 4.15
C VAL A 806 42.33 -6.89 2.71
N SER A 807 42.38 -7.92 1.87
CA SER A 807 42.18 -7.81 0.42
C SER A 807 41.59 -9.10 -0.14
N GLY A 808 40.26 -9.15 -0.28
CA GLY A 808 39.56 -10.28 -0.92
C GLY A 808 38.17 -10.53 -0.34
N GLU A 809 38.11 -11.08 0.87
CA GLU A 809 36.91 -11.81 1.32
C GLU A 809 35.74 -10.88 1.75
N ALA A 810 36.02 -9.73 2.38
CA ALA A 810 34.98 -8.71 2.63
C ALA A 810 34.45 -8.04 1.34
N ARG A 811 35.22 -8.03 0.24
CA ARG A 811 34.78 -7.49 -1.06
C ARG A 811 33.71 -8.35 -1.75
N GLN A 812 33.42 -9.57 -1.27
CA GLN A 812 32.41 -10.44 -1.88
C GLN A 812 30.96 -10.05 -1.60
N LEU A 813 30.69 -9.16 -0.63
CA LEU A 813 29.33 -8.67 -0.31
C LEU A 813 28.99 -7.30 -0.92
N PHE A 814 29.99 -6.53 -1.37
CA PHE A 814 29.79 -5.22 -1.99
C PHE A 814 30.51 -5.14 -3.35
N ASP A 815 29.92 -5.80 -4.35
CA ASP A 815 30.36 -5.72 -5.74
C ASP A 815 30.07 -4.32 -6.31
N PHE A 816 31.09 -3.45 -6.23
CA PHE A 816 31.00 -2.05 -6.61
C PHE A 816 30.70 -1.86 -8.11
N ASP A 817 31.15 -2.75 -8.99
CA ASP A 817 30.94 -2.63 -10.44
C ASP A 817 29.56 -3.12 -10.87
N ARG A 818 29.07 -4.23 -10.30
CA ARG A 818 27.64 -4.62 -10.40
C ARG A 818 26.75 -3.52 -9.82
N PHE A 819 27.19 -2.81 -8.78
CA PHE A 819 26.46 -1.68 -8.22
C PHE A 819 26.49 -0.41 -9.09
N GLN A 820 27.62 -0.06 -9.72
CA GLN A 820 27.63 0.99 -10.75
C GLN A 820 26.74 0.60 -11.94
N SER A 821 26.63 -0.69 -12.28
CA SER A 821 25.69 -1.18 -13.28
C SER A 821 24.22 -0.97 -12.86
N VAL A 822 23.86 -1.29 -11.60
CA VAL A 822 22.52 -0.98 -11.06
C VAL A 822 22.21 0.52 -11.08
N LEU A 823 23.15 1.38 -10.67
CA LEU A 823 22.96 2.83 -10.71
C LEU A 823 22.87 3.38 -12.13
N ARG A 824 23.65 2.82 -13.07
CA ARG A 824 23.55 3.13 -14.50
C ARG A 824 22.18 2.74 -15.03
N ARG A 825 21.70 1.54 -14.71
CA ARG A 825 20.37 1.04 -15.10
C ARG A 825 19.23 1.92 -14.57
N VAL A 826 19.29 2.31 -13.30
CA VAL A 826 18.31 3.24 -12.70
C VAL A 826 18.34 4.60 -13.40
N LYS A 827 19.53 5.14 -13.72
CA LYS A 827 19.68 6.39 -14.47
C LYS A 827 19.19 6.31 -15.92
N GLU A 828 19.41 5.21 -16.62
CA GLU A 828 19.31 5.10 -18.09
C GLU A 828 18.07 4.34 -18.60
N GLU A 829 17.49 3.43 -17.81
CA GLU A 829 16.24 2.72 -18.14
C GLU A 829 15.00 3.25 -17.38
N ILE A 830 15.19 3.84 -16.18
CA ILE A 830 14.07 4.06 -15.23
C ILE A 830 13.85 5.55 -14.93
N LEU A 831 14.92 6.34 -14.81
CA LEU A 831 14.88 7.80 -14.57
C LEU A 831 15.17 8.63 -15.84
N ALA A 832 15.48 7.99 -16.96
CA ALA A 832 15.65 8.66 -18.24
C ALA A 832 14.30 9.22 -18.74
N PRO A 833 14.24 10.49 -19.20
CA PRO A 833 13.07 11.00 -19.89
C PRO A 833 12.68 10.19 -21.14
N ASP A 834 11.41 10.31 -21.52
CA ASP A 834 10.86 10.08 -22.85
C ASP A 834 10.83 8.65 -23.45
N ARG A 835 11.39 7.61 -22.81
CA ARG A 835 11.20 6.21 -23.27
C ARG A 835 9.90 5.55 -22.82
N VAL A 836 9.49 5.75 -21.57
CA VAL A 836 8.33 5.03 -20.96
C VAL A 836 7.00 5.31 -21.68
N GLU A 837 6.86 6.47 -22.30
CA GLU A 837 5.64 6.86 -23.04
C GLU A 837 5.68 6.45 -24.53
N GLN A 838 6.81 5.96 -25.05
CA GLN A 838 6.93 5.44 -26.42
C GLN A 838 6.84 3.91 -26.49
N GLU A 839 7.47 3.17 -25.57
CA GLU A 839 7.45 1.70 -25.58
C GLU A 839 6.07 1.10 -25.23
N THR A 840 5.22 1.85 -24.54
CA THR A 840 3.83 1.45 -24.24
C THR A 840 2.83 1.74 -25.36
N ALA A 841 3.23 2.47 -26.40
CA ALA A 841 2.38 2.75 -27.57
C ALA A 841 2.45 1.66 -28.66
N THR A 842 3.49 0.82 -28.64
CA THR A 842 3.82 -0.12 -29.73
C THR A 842 3.70 -1.61 -29.35
N THR A 843 3.28 -1.92 -28.13
CA THR A 843 3.12 -3.30 -27.62
C THR A 843 1.68 -3.61 -27.15
N ALA A 844 0.69 -3.01 -27.80
CA ALA A 844 -0.63 -3.63 -27.84
C ALA A 844 -0.53 -4.95 -28.66
N PRO A 845 -1.02 -6.10 -28.15
CA PRO A 845 -1.12 -7.30 -28.98
C PRO A 845 -2.08 -7.03 -30.15
N PRO A 846 -1.88 -7.67 -31.32
CA PRO A 846 -2.76 -7.49 -32.46
C PRO A 846 -4.21 -7.88 -32.10
N VAL A 847 -5.17 -7.22 -32.74
CA VAL A 847 -6.59 -7.56 -32.62
C VAL A 847 -6.84 -8.83 -33.43
N GLU A 848 -6.61 -9.98 -32.82
CA GLU A 848 -7.18 -11.25 -33.31
C GLU A 848 -8.69 -11.27 -33.00
N ASP A 849 -9.47 -11.31 -34.06
CA ASP A 849 -10.93 -11.47 -34.04
C ASP A 849 -11.25 -12.96 -33.83
N ASP A 850 -11.60 -13.34 -32.60
CA ASP A 850 -12.01 -14.72 -32.27
C ASP A 850 -13.16 -14.76 -31.25
N THR A 851 -14.10 -15.67 -31.49
CA THR A 851 -15.47 -15.66 -30.97
C THR A 851 -15.66 -16.61 -29.79
N ALA A 852 -15.06 -16.29 -28.63
CA ALA A 852 -15.17 -17.09 -27.41
C ALA A 852 -15.47 -16.27 -26.13
N PRO A 853 -16.25 -16.80 -25.16
CA PRO A 853 -16.73 -16.03 -24.00
C PRO A 853 -15.64 -15.80 -22.94
N ARG A 854 -15.14 -14.56 -22.82
CA ARG A 854 -14.06 -14.20 -21.87
C ARG A 854 -14.47 -14.09 -20.39
N ALA A 855 -15.77 -13.95 -20.09
CA ALA A 855 -16.28 -13.50 -18.79
C ALA A 855 -15.88 -14.35 -17.56
N GLY A 856 -15.47 -15.62 -17.74
CA GLY A 856 -15.05 -16.49 -16.64
C GLY A 856 -13.58 -16.34 -16.22
N ARG A 857 -12.67 -15.95 -17.13
CA ARG A 857 -11.22 -15.99 -16.86
C ARG A 857 -10.70 -14.74 -16.14
N GLU A 858 -11.20 -13.56 -16.49
CA GLU A 858 -10.68 -12.29 -15.93
C GLU A 858 -11.01 -12.15 -14.43
N ARG A 859 -12.23 -12.53 -14.00
CA ARG A 859 -12.57 -12.62 -12.57
C ARG A 859 -11.73 -13.65 -11.81
N GLY A 860 -11.48 -14.82 -12.42
CA GLY A 860 -10.63 -15.85 -11.82
C GLY A 860 -9.18 -15.37 -11.61
N LEU A 861 -8.61 -14.66 -12.59
CA LEU A 861 -7.25 -14.13 -12.50
C LEU A 861 -7.12 -13.01 -11.46
N LEU A 862 -8.07 -12.07 -11.46
CA LEU A 862 -8.13 -10.99 -10.45
C LEU A 862 -8.28 -11.56 -9.03
N GLN A 863 -9.13 -12.57 -8.84
CA GLN A 863 -9.32 -13.18 -7.53
C GLN A 863 -8.09 -13.99 -7.08
N GLN A 864 -7.43 -14.75 -7.97
CA GLN A 864 -6.15 -15.39 -7.65
C GLN A 864 -5.05 -14.39 -7.25
N LEU A 865 -4.96 -13.24 -7.94
CA LEU A 865 -3.99 -12.19 -7.60
C LEU A 865 -4.29 -11.52 -6.25
N LEU A 866 -5.57 -11.30 -5.93
CA LEU A 866 -6.00 -10.78 -4.62
C LEU A 866 -5.70 -11.77 -3.49
N GLU A 867 -6.02 -13.06 -3.67
CA GLU A 867 -5.77 -14.11 -2.68
C GLU A 867 -4.27 -14.34 -2.44
N GLN A 868 -3.44 -14.26 -3.47
CA GLN A 868 -1.96 -14.31 -3.34
C GLN A 868 -1.37 -13.10 -2.59
N HIS A 869 -2.03 -11.94 -2.59
CA HIS A 869 -1.59 -10.76 -1.87
C HIS A 869 -2.00 -10.73 -0.38
N GLN A 870 -3.05 -11.44 0.02
CA GLN A 870 -3.56 -11.41 1.40
C GLN A 870 -2.74 -12.25 2.41
N THR A 871 -1.89 -13.17 1.96
CA THR A 871 -1.28 -14.21 2.82
C THR A 871 0.25 -14.16 2.90
N ARG A 872 0.83 -12.97 3.16
CA ARG A 872 2.26 -12.81 3.49
C ARG A 872 2.52 -11.92 4.71
N THR A 873 2.39 -12.50 5.90
CA THR A 873 3.01 -11.97 7.12
C THR A 873 4.52 -11.84 6.94
N TYR A 874 5.07 -10.67 7.22
CA TYR A 874 6.48 -10.36 6.97
C TYR A 874 7.38 -10.70 8.15
N ASP A 875 8.43 -11.46 7.86
CA ASP A 875 9.61 -11.66 8.71
C ASP A 875 10.83 -11.03 8.02
N GLN A 876 11.67 -10.35 8.79
CA GLN A 876 12.86 -9.65 8.29
C GLN A 876 13.99 -10.62 7.92
N GLU A 877 14.13 -11.77 8.60
CA GLU A 877 15.09 -12.79 8.16
C GLU A 877 14.65 -13.42 6.83
N SER A 878 13.35 -13.67 6.67
CA SER A 878 12.76 -14.15 5.40
C SER A 878 12.99 -13.17 4.25
N MET A 879 13.01 -11.84 4.50
CA MET A 879 13.37 -10.85 3.48
C MET A 879 14.86 -10.95 3.13
N LEU A 880 15.75 -10.94 4.12
CA LEU A 880 17.20 -11.06 3.90
C LEU A 880 17.57 -12.35 3.14
N ARG A 881 17.03 -13.50 3.54
CA ARG A 881 17.25 -14.79 2.85
C ARG A 881 16.67 -14.83 1.44
N LYS A 882 15.59 -14.08 1.16
CA LYS A 882 15.09 -13.92 -0.22
C LYS A 882 16.02 -13.07 -1.07
N VAL A 883 16.61 -12.01 -0.51
CA VAL A 883 17.60 -11.18 -1.22
C VAL A 883 18.85 -12.00 -1.55
N THR A 884 19.42 -12.78 -0.62
CA THR A 884 20.56 -13.66 -0.94
C THR A 884 20.20 -14.75 -1.95
N ASN A 885 19.04 -15.39 -1.83
CA ASN A 885 18.64 -16.44 -2.79
C ASN A 885 18.32 -15.88 -4.19
N TRP A 886 17.84 -14.65 -4.32
CA TRP A 886 17.62 -14.00 -5.63
C TRP A 886 18.92 -13.58 -6.31
N VAL A 887 19.97 -13.27 -5.55
CA VAL A 887 21.31 -12.99 -6.10
C VAL A 887 21.95 -14.24 -6.73
N ALA A 888 21.47 -15.44 -6.38
CA ALA A 888 21.96 -16.75 -6.85
C ALA A 888 21.07 -17.41 -7.94
N LEU A 889 20.10 -16.68 -8.51
CA LEU A 889 19.14 -17.22 -9.49
C LEU A 889 19.25 -16.63 -10.91
N ASP A 890 20.27 -15.81 -11.19
CA ASP A 890 20.56 -15.27 -12.54
C ASP A 890 21.44 -16.22 -13.39
N ASP A 891 22.10 -17.23 -12.78
CA ASP A 891 22.95 -18.21 -13.49
C ASP A 891 22.12 -19.31 -14.19
N SER A 892 21.22 -18.90 -15.08
CA SER A 892 20.60 -19.77 -16.09
C SER A 892 20.55 -19.06 -17.45
N GLU A 893 21.67 -19.04 -18.15
CA GLU A 893 21.70 -18.71 -19.57
C GLU A 893 20.77 -19.67 -20.36
N PRO A 894 20.06 -19.19 -21.39
CA PRO A 894 19.30 -20.05 -22.28
C PRO A 894 20.25 -20.86 -23.16
N ASP A 895 20.33 -22.17 -22.91
CA ASP A 895 21.25 -23.13 -23.54
C ASP A 895 21.21 -23.09 -25.09
N ASP A 896 22.37 -23.23 -25.76
CA ASP A 896 22.49 -23.02 -27.20
C ASP A 896 21.86 -24.14 -28.01
N HIS A 897 20.59 -23.93 -28.37
CA HIS A 897 19.80 -24.82 -29.22
C HIS A 897 19.49 -24.20 -30.59
N LYS A 898 20.51 -23.67 -31.29
CA LYS A 898 20.33 -23.35 -32.73
C LYS A 898 21.46 -23.68 -33.72
N THR A 899 22.50 -24.42 -33.31
CA THR A 899 23.68 -24.63 -34.20
C THR A 899 24.14 -26.09 -34.41
N ALA A 900 23.25 -27.09 -34.32
CA ALA A 900 23.68 -28.52 -34.29
C ALA A 900 22.86 -29.57 -35.07
N ARG A 901 22.01 -29.24 -36.08
CA ARG A 901 21.14 -30.26 -36.73
C ARG A 901 20.97 -30.28 -38.26
N GLU A 902 21.73 -29.52 -39.06
CA GLU A 902 21.57 -29.52 -40.54
C GLU A 902 22.82 -29.85 -41.37
N ARG A 903 23.98 -30.15 -40.77
CA ARG A 903 25.20 -30.51 -41.54
C ARG A 903 25.93 -31.75 -41.00
N ARG A 904 25.30 -32.92 -41.14
CA ARG A 904 25.99 -34.23 -41.07
C ARG A 904 25.26 -35.38 -41.79
N LEU A 905 24.94 -35.16 -43.07
CA LEU A 905 24.84 -36.23 -44.07
C LEU A 905 25.51 -35.75 -45.36
N ASN A 906 26.05 -36.70 -46.13
CA ASN A 906 26.75 -36.51 -47.41
C ASN A 906 28.01 -35.62 -47.39
N GLN A 907 29.15 -36.22 -47.00
CA GLN A 907 30.33 -36.17 -47.87
C GLN A 907 30.93 -37.58 -47.97
N LEU A 908 31.06 -38.07 -49.21
CA LEU A 908 32.14 -38.98 -49.60
C LEU A 908 33.34 -38.13 -50.06
N PRO A 909 34.58 -38.63 -50.01
CA PRO A 909 35.78 -37.78 -50.06
C PRO A 909 36.44 -37.64 -51.46
N GLU A 910 37.59 -36.94 -51.46
CA GLU A 910 38.68 -36.90 -52.47
C GLU A 910 38.62 -35.82 -53.59
N GLY A 911 39.81 -35.37 -54.03
CA GLY A 911 40.05 -34.24 -54.96
C GLY A 911 40.35 -32.90 -54.25
N GLU A 912 41.49 -32.69 -53.59
CA GLU A 912 42.86 -32.44 -54.11
C GLU A 912 43.10 -31.14 -54.92
N THR A 913 44.16 -30.42 -54.49
CA THR A 913 45.02 -29.47 -55.22
C THR A 913 44.51 -28.10 -55.75
N GLU A 914 45.05 -27.05 -55.14
CA GLU A 914 45.46 -25.75 -55.74
C GLU A 914 46.37 -25.95 -57.00
N PRO A 915 46.65 -24.95 -57.89
CA PRO A 915 46.81 -23.52 -57.54
C PRO A 915 46.43 -22.44 -58.60
N ALA A 916 46.69 -21.18 -58.22
CA ALA A 916 47.35 -20.12 -59.02
C ALA A 916 46.59 -19.14 -59.96
N ARG A 917 46.48 -17.90 -59.44
CA ARG A 917 47.02 -16.62 -59.99
C ARG A 917 46.37 -15.90 -61.18
N ARG A 918 46.47 -14.56 -61.06
CA ARG A 918 46.10 -13.44 -61.97
C ARG A 918 44.61 -13.10 -61.95
N ALA A 919 44.17 -11.89 -61.60
CA ALA A 919 44.63 -10.49 -61.78
C ALA A 919 43.89 -9.79 -62.93
N ASP A 920 43.83 -8.46 -62.83
CA ASP A 920 43.18 -7.52 -63.74
C ASP A 920 41.64 -7.61 -63.68
N GLU A 921 40.84 -6.53 -63.75
CA GLU A 921 41.16 -5.09 -63.88
C GLU A 921 40.02 -4.22 -63.28
N ASP A 922 40.21 -2.90 -63.23
CA ASP A 922 39.28 -1.93 -62.60
C ASP A 922 37.95 -1.69 -63.37
N GLY A 923 36.97 -1.07 -62.70
CA GLY A 923 35.66 -0.74 -63.30
C GLY A 923 34.81 0.22 -62.46
N GLU A 924 35.22 1.50 -62.36
CA GLU A 924 34.40 2.57 -61.75
C GLU A 924 33.27 3.04 -62.69
N ALA A 925 32.08 3.26 -62.13
CA ALA A 925 31.03 4.18 -62.63
C ALA A 925 30.03 4.52 -61.50
#